data_AF-A0A925X0X1-F1
#
_entry.id   AF-A0A925X0X1-F1
#
_cell.length_a   1.000
_cell.length_b   1.000
_cell.length_c   1.000
_cell.angle_alpha   90.00
_cell.angle_beta   90.00
_cell.angle_gamma   90.00
#
_symmetry.space_group_name_H-M   'P 1'
#
loop_
_entity.id
_entity.type
_entity.pdbx_description
1 polymer ?
#
loop_
_entity_poly.entity_id
_entity_poly.type
_entity_poly.pdbx_seq_one_letter_code
_entity_poly.pdbx_strand_id
1 'polypeptide(L)'
;MPVRKSARKMLFTAASVVALSSLAQGQTSGSWVVEADGNWSDATKWSPAVPDNGGVATFETLPTFILAAPRTVRQDSATVTLDKIVYNTPFTFVLNPLVAGNTITLTGNAEVRHNVTPTLAWNTTTNGQLLSIGLAGSAGLTRSGPGIVSMSVASTYTGNTTLRDGSITRTTVGDAAFGNTSGQLNFNDGTIRVATAAFNSARQINLIAGGTIETTASGATTLSGLITGAGSFNKVGSALLTVTGAGNYSGGTWFGAGSVVYSGNGAATATSSVLANGTITLDNSGTNVANRINDAAGMTFTGSGLIMTGNAAGSSETLGVATFAQGITTIGTTPNAAAGATLTFAEAQRSLGGAAFFRANSMGATPGANVGNVYFTAAPTLSASGGGAAGSTQLSIIPWAYGADNSGSASTNAGASLVTYAANGVRALATAEYLTDFSASTANDNVRVASAVNVAGASNANAVLLTTGGSITGSGVLTLGSGVFLNTIPNATVSAGLNFGANEGILHTPNSITFSGQFTGTAGLTKTSIGAATFANATSSYTGPTIIGGGTTTYLASVGSGVAGPFGSDTSAITLAPGDFTSTKLIYAGAGAASFARNLDVRAFNAIGNQALLPQFGVSAAQSLTMDGDIALSFPLNFTGAAGAAVTVNGDVSGSGFLTDFSATSTTITLTGNNTHTGGMEFTGGSNTWAVGSDTAFGTGPIKMVMLSGQPTIVAVGGPRIVPNNVVALSIAANYWTIGGTNDIDFAGNIVLANLGVAGAGSHTINNTGLTTYSGVLSIGGLIKAGAGTLVLSGNNIHNGIGTVNAGVLRVAHSNALGTPLANTLVATGATLEMTNNSLSAEPVTINGSGIAASLGAGAVRSTSGNNSLGNVTLASSSTIGVDAGSLTVGNVGGAFDLIKAGAGTLSAGRYRVTSLSATGTAAVTLGRDAANKVSTIAGGLTLAAGASLDLGDNDLILNTATTSTIEGLIKNARNGGAWDQPGITSTAARNRVPKITSLGVLQGSDYIAANSTTFDGIAVNASDVLVRYTYYGDTDFSGSVDFDDYSRIDAGFNNNRTGWFNGDVDYNGIVDFDDYSLIDLAFNNQSGTIARAAAYLDGSDPSMQGMNTPELQKVVMHFDQFGGGYAASFLNAVPEPTSTLAALALTTMIRRRRRTR
;
A
#
# COMPACT_ATOMS: atom_id res chain seq x y z
N MET A 1 -25.72 -75.98 -2.87
CA MET A 1 -26.99 -76.00 -3.62
C MET A 1 -28.00 -76.87 -2.87
N PRO A 2 -29.32 -76.69 -3.08
CA PRO A 2 -30.03 -75.48 -3.53
C PRO A 2 -30.31 -74.64 -2.24
N VAL A 3 -31.46 -74.07 -1.84
CA VAL A 3 -32.78 -73.73 -2.44
C VAL A 3 -33.19 -72.34 -1.91
N ARG A 4 -34.01 -71.58 -2.63
CA ARG A 4 -34.89 -70.52 -2.06
C ARG A 4 -36.34 -70.82 -2.41
N LYS A 5 -37.28 -70.54 -1.50
CA LYS A 5 -38.67 -70.17 -1.88
C LYS A 5 -39.21 -69.14 -0.88
N SER A 6 -40.07 -68.25 -1.36
CA SER A 6 -40.55 -67.06 -0.65
C SER A 6 -42.06 -66.95 -0.79
N ALA A 7 -42.75 -66.54 0.29
CA ALA A 7 -44.18 -66.27 0.32
C ALA A 7 -44.43 -64.92 1.00
N ARG A 8 -45.22 -64.08 0.32
CA ARG A 8 -45.32 -62.62 0.47
C ARG A 8 -45.81 -62.12 1.84
N LYS A 9 -45.28 -60.94 2.20
CA LYS A 9 -45.78 -59.97 3.18
C LYS A 9 -47.32 -59.85 3.24
N MET A 10 -47.82 -59.59 4.44
CA MET A 10 -48.84 -58.56 4.70
C MET A 10 -48.26 -57.56 5.72
N LEU A 11 -48.79 -56.34 5.81
CA LEU A 11 -48.13 -55.21 6.48
C LEU A 11 -49.11 -54.39 7.33
N PHE A 12 -48.73 -54.05 8.56
CA PHE A 12 -49.34 -52.99 9.38
C PHE A 12 -48.28 -52.26 10.21
N THR A 13 -48.56 -51.01 10.58
CA THR A 13 -47.67 -50.04 11.26
C THR A 13 -47.96 -49.98 12.77
N ALA A 14 -47.21 -49.32 13.67
CA ALA A 14 -46.16 -48.29 13.52
C ALA A 14 -45.13 -48.29 14.71
N ALA A 15 -44.32 -47.23 14.82
CA ALA A 15 -43.53 -46.78 15.99
C ALA A 15 -42.15 -47.42 16.31
N SER A 16 -41.13 -46.96 15.57
CA SER A 16 -39.89 -46.36 16.10
C SER A 16 -38.99 -47.07 17.15
N VAL A 17 -37.94 -47.75 16.67
CA VAL A 17 -36.58 -47.65 17.22
C VAL A 17 -35.56 -47.65 16.06
N VAL A 18 -34.60 -46.71 16.11
CA VAL A 18 -33.33 -46.58 15.35
C VAL A 18 -33.15 -47.46 14.09
N ALA A 19 -33.19 -46.83 12.92
CA ALA A 19 -32.67 -47.42 11.67
C ALA A 19 -31.14 -47.23 11.56
N LEU A 20 -30.51 -48.05 10.71
CA LEU A 20 -29.05 -48.16 10.58
C LEU A 20 -28.35 -46.82 10.33
N SER A 21 -27.17 -46.67 10.95
CA SER A 21 -26.22 -45.60 10.64
C SER A 21 -25.67 -45.73 9.22
N SER A 22 -26.24 -44.98 8.27
CA SER A 22 -25.47 -44.55 7.11
C SER A 22 -24.34 -43.65 7.61
N LEU A 23 -23.09 -44.08 7.42
CA LEU A 23 -21.92 -43.21 7.63
C LEU A 23 -22.05 -42.01 6.69
N ALA A 24 -22.44 -40.86 7.23
CA ALA A 24 -22.31 -39.59 6.54
C ALA A 24 -20.81 -39.33 6.37
N GLN A 25 -20.31 -39.43 5.14
CA GLN A 25 -18.95 -38.99 4.84
C GLN A 25 -18.93 -37.47 5.05
N GLY A 26 -18.04 -37.01 5.93
CA GLY A 26 -17.87 -35.57 6.20
C GLY A 26 -17.52 -34.83 4.91
N GLN A 27 -17.99 -33.58 4.79
CA GLN A 27 -17.83 -32.83 3.55
C GLN A 27 -16.37 -32.41 3.37
N THR A 28 -15.72 -33.01 2.36
CA THR A 28 -14.26 -32.89 2.14
C THR A 28 -13.81 -31.56 1.52
N SER A 29 -14.65 -30.53 1.46
CA SER A 29 -14.26 -29.19 0.99
C SER A 29 -15.28 -28.11 1.34
N GLY A 30 -14.78 -26.89 1.48
CA GLY A 30 -15.60 -25.68 1.60
C GLY A 30 -14.76 -24.42 1.34
N SER A 31 -15.36 -23.45 0.66
CA SER A 31 -14.82 -22.08 0.57
C SER A 31 -15.52 -21.19 1.59
N TRP A 32 -14.75 -20.43 2.35
CA TRP A 32 -15.26 -19.46 3.31
C TRP A 32 -15.68 -18.19 2.57
N VAL A 33 -16.92 -17.70 2.81
CA VAL A 33 -17.63 -16.76 1.92
C VAL A 33 -18.31 -15.57 2.62
N VAL A 34 -18.55 -15.63 3.94
CA VAL A 34 -19.23 -14.56 4.69
C VAL A 34 -18.58 -14.38 6.06
N GLU A 35 -18.45 -13.13 6.51
CA GLU A 35 -17.98 -12.77 7.84
C GLU A 35 -19.07 -12.08 8.66
N ALA A 36 -19.23 -12.52 9.91
CA ALA A 36 -20.24 -11.99 10.84
C ALA A 36 -19.72 -11.91 12.29
N ASP A 37 -18.89 -12.87 12.73
CA ASP A 37 -18.33 -12.93 14.09
C ASP A 37 -16.87 -13.44 14.15
N GLY A 38 -16.27 -13.85 13.03
CA GLY A 38 -14.94 -14.45 12.97
C GLY A 38 -14.81 -15.89 13.47
N ASN A 39 -15.89 -16.67 13.65
CA ASN A 39 -15.83 -18.07 14.15
C ASN A 39 -15.93 -19.13 13.04
N TRP A 40 -15.23 -20.26 13.19
CA TRP A 40 -15.01 -21.27 12.14
C TRP A 40 -16.19 -22.25 11.94
N SER A 41 -16.82 -22.78 12.99
CA SER A 41 -17.79 -23.90 12.88
C SER A 41 -19.17 -23.53 12.33
N ASP A 42 -19.43 -22.25 12.07
CA ASP A 42 -20.70 -21.80 11.53
C ASP A 42 -20.85 -22.17 10.04
N ALA A 43 -21.70 -23.15 9.77
CA ALA A 43 -22.00 -23.62 8.42
C ALA A 43 -22.52 -22.54 7.47
N THR A 44 -23.10 -21.44 7.96
CA THR A 44 -23.58 -20.34 7.10
C THR A 44 -22.45 -19.49 6.51
N LYS A 45 -21.24 -19.56 7.08
CA LYS A 45 -20.06 -18.82 6.59
C LYS A 45 -19.29 -19.54 5.49
N TRP A 46 -19.60 -20.81 5.23
CA TRP A 46 -18.91 -21.65 4.27
C TRP A 46 -19.85 -22.13 3.17
N SER A 47 -19.38 -22.11 1.93
CA SER A 47 -20.08 -22.70 0.78
C SER A 47 -19.28 -23.90 0.27
N PRO A 48 -19.84 -25.13 0.23
CA PRO A 48 -21.22 -25.48 0.61
C PRO A 48 -21.48 -25.58 2.13
N ALA A 49 -20.43 -25.84 2.94
CA ALA A 49 -20.47 -25.99 4.40
C ALA A 49 -19.03 -26.06 4.96
N VAL A 50 -18.88 -26.12 6.30
CA VAL A 50 -17.57 -26.23 6.97
C VAL A 50 -16.82 -27.50 6.49
N PRO A 51 -15.56 -27.39 6.04
CA PRO A 51 -14.72 -28.54 5.74
C PRO A 51 -14.16 -29.16 7.03
N ASP A 52 -14.35 -30.47 7.19
CA ASP A 52 -13.84 -31.30 8.27
C ASP A 52 -13.71 -32.77 7.78
N ASN A 53 -13.14 -33.66 8.58
CA ASN A 53 -12.87 -35.08 8.25
C ASN A 53 -11.94 -35.27 7.03
N GLY A 54 -10.88 -34.45 6.94
CA GLY A 54 -9.90 -34.49 5.85
C GLY A 54 -10.27 -33.58 4.68
N GLY A 55 -10.87 -32.43 5.00
CA GLY A 55 -11.37 -31.49 3.99
C GLY A 55 -10.34 -30.47 3.47
N VAL A 56 -10.71 -29.79 2.39
CA VAL A 56 -10.04 -28.58 1.87
C VAL A 56 -10.75 -27.33 2.38
N ALA A 57 -10.06 -26.54 3.19
CA ALA A 57 -10.47 -25.21 3.62
C ALA A 57 -9.90 -24.13 2.69
N THR A 58 -10.77 -23.47 1.91
CA THR A 58 -10.36 -22.41 0.97
C THR A 58 -10.79 -21.04 1.46
N PHE A 59 -9.83 -20.16 1.67
CA PHE A 59 -10.02 -18.75 2.03
C PHE A 59 -9.92 -17.89 0.77
N GLU A 60 -11.08 -17.45 0.28
CA GLU A 60 -11.23 -16.63 -0.93
C GLU A 60 -11.15 -15.12 -0.64
N THR A 61 -11.11 -14.31 -1.71
CA THR A 61 -11.25 -12.86 -1.67
C THR A 61 -12.73 -12.47 -1.50
N LEU A 62 -13.16 -12.07 -0.29
CA LEU A 62 -14.55 -11.66 -0.05
C LEU A 62 -14.84 -10.23 -0.56
N PRO A 63 -16.05 -9.94 -1.08
CA PRO A 63 -16.41 -8.62 -1.62
C PRO A 63 -16.35 -7.46 -0.63
N THR A 64 -16.46 -7.73 0.67
CA THR A 64 -16.51 -6.74 1.75
C THR A 64 -15.16 -6.44 2.40
N PHE A 65 -14.07 -7.06 1.92
CA PHE A 65 -12.76 -6.94 2.54
C PHE A 65 -11.97 -5.73 2.05
N ILE A 66 -12.20 -4.61 2.73
CA ILE A 66 -11.29 -3.46 2.70
C ILE A 66 -9.95 -3.83 3.36
N LEU A 67 -8.85 -3.41 2.75
CA LEU A 67 -7.52 -4.05 2.77
C LEU A 67 -6.67 -3.72 4.02
N ALA A 68 -7.29 -3.30 5.12
CA ALA A 68 -6.60 -2.61 6.23
C ALA A 68 -5.98 -3.52 7.32
N ALA A 69 -6.54 -4.70 7.59
CA ALA A 69 -6.20 -5.47 8.80
C ALA A 69 -6.19 -6.99 8.57
N PRO A 70 -5.30 -7.75 9.25
CA PRO A 70 -5.34 -9.21 9.31
C PRO A 70 -6.70 -9.74 9.82
N ARG A 71 -7.42 -10.48 8.99
CA ARG A 71 -8.77 -10.98 9.27
C ARG A 71 -8.70 -12.22 10.17
N THR A 72 -9.19 -12.12 11.40
CA THR A 72 -9.01 -13.18 12.41
C THR A 72 -10.16 -14.17 12.42
N VAL A 73 -9.88 -15.41 12.01
CA VAL A 73 -10.80 -16.55 12.03
C VAL A 73 -10.46 -17.45 13.21
N ARG A 74 -11.43 -17.80 14.04
CA ARG A 74 -11.27 -18.51 15.31
C ARG A 74 -11.83 -19.92 15.24
N GLN A 75 -10.98 -20.93 15.41
CA GLN A 75 -11.40 -22.31 15.57
C GLN A 75 -12.00 -22.50 16.97
N ASP A 76 -13.32 -22.51 17.01
CA ASP A 76 -14.21 -22.80 18.13
C ASP A 76 -14.24 -24.29 18.49
N SER A 77 -14.35 -25.15 17.48
CA SER A 77 -14.28 -26.61 17.62
C SER A 77 -12.91 -27.06 18.16
N ALA A 78 -12.90 -27.99 19.12
CA ALA A 78 -11.67 -28.42 19.80
C ALA A 78 -10.60 -28.97 18.83
N THR A 79 -11.05 -29.75 17.85
CA THR A 79 -10.24 -30.29 16.76
C THR A 79 -11.03 -30.19 15.45
N VAL A 80 -10.42 -29.63 14.41
CA VAL A 80 -10.93 -29.68 13.03
C VAL A 80 -9.93 -30.49 12.19
N THR A 81 -10.41 -31.36 11.30
CA THR A 81 -9.57 -32.31 10.56
C THR A 81 -9.51 -31.95 9.08
N LEU A 82 -8.32 -31.59 8.58
CA LEU A 82 -8.13 -31.09 7.22
C LEU A 82 -6.99 -31.80 6.48
N ASP A 83 -7.21 -32.00 5.18
CA ASP A 83 -6.14 -32.36 4.23
C ASP A 83 -5.51 -31.10 3.62
N LYS A 84 -6.19 -29.94 3.59
CA LYS A 84 -5.63 -28.75 2.94
C LYS A 84 -6.19 -27.43 3.43
N ILE A 85 -5.32 -26.42 3.51
CA ILE A 85 -5.66 -25.00 3.65
C ILE A 85 -5.17 -24.27 2.41
N VAL A 86 -6.06 -23.52 1.73
CA VAL A 86 -5.74 -22.72 0.55
C VAL A 86 -6.08 -21.26 0.81
N TYR A 87 -5.15 -20.37 0.50
CA TYR A 87 -5.38 -18.93 0.48
C TYR A 87 -5.36 -18.45 -0.97
N ASN A 88 -6.54 -18.17 -1.51
CA ASN A 88 -6.78 -17.64 -2.86
C ASN A 88 -6.94 -16.12 -2.82
N THR A 89 -6.06 -15.43 -2.07
CA THR A 89 -6.28 -14.02 -1.72
C THR A 89 -4.98 -13.22 -1.56
N PRO A 90 -4.99 -11.90 -1.85
CA PRO A 90 -3.95 -10.98 -1.38
C PRO A 90 -4.12 -10.57 0.09
N PHE A 91 -5.29 -10.80 0.70
CA PHE A 91 -5.53 -10.46 2.11
C PHE A 91 -4.75 -11.38 3.05
N THR A 92 -4.41 -10.87 4.23
CA THR A 92 -3.87 -11.67 5.33
C THR A 92 -5.00 -12.16 6.23
N PHE A 93 -5.08 -13.47 6.45
CA PHE A 93 -5.85 -14.10 7.51
C PHE A 93 -5.00 -14.39 8.72
N VAL A 94 -5.64 -14.43 9.89
CA VAL A 94 -5.08 -14.93 11.14
C VAL A 94 -5.96 -16.10 11.59
N LEU A 95 -5.43 -17.31 11.54
CA LEU A 95 -6.13 -18.48 12.07
C LEU A 95 -5.74 -18.66 13.54
N ASN A 96 -6.68 -18.36 14.44
CA ASN A 96 -6.53 -18.45 15.90
C ASN A 96 -7.34 -19.63 16.45
N PRO A 97 -6.97 -20.19 17.61
CA PRO A 97 -7.90 -20.95 18.44
C PRO A 97 -8.87 -20.00 19.17
N LEU A 98 -10.12 -20.42 19.40
CA LEU A 98 -11.02 -19.75 20.34
C LEU A 98 -10.69 -20.15 21.79
N VAL A 99 -10.31 -21.42 22.01
CA VAL A 99 -9.91 -21.99 23.29
C VAL A 99 -8.47 -22.46 23.21
N ALA A 100 -7.62 -22.04 24.16
CA ALA A 100 -6.21 -22.40 24.18
C ALA A 100 -6.04 -23.92 24.24
N GLY A 101 -5.31 -24.49 23.26
CA GLY A 101 -5.15 -25.93 23.09
C GLY A 101 -5.91 -26.52 21.89
N ASN A 102 -6.86 -25.78 21.29
CA ASN A 102 -7.47 -26.20 20.01
C ASN A 102 -6.40 -26.34 18.92
N THR A 103 -6.55 -27.34 18.05
CA THR A 103 -5.60 -27.63 16.95
C THR A 103 -6.33 -27.99 15.65
N ILE A 104 -5.66 -27.76 14.52
CA ILE A 104 -6.04 -28.35 13.23
C ILE A 104 -5.30 -29.69 13.13
N THR A 105 -6.05 -30.79 13.03
CA THR A 105 -5.47 -32.12 12.80
C THR A 105 -5.28 -32.32 11.31
N LEU A 106 -4.04 -32.58 10.90
CA LEU A 106 -3.66 -32.82 9.51
C LEU A 106 -3.83 -34.30 9.16
N THR A 107 -4.52 -34.55 8.05
CA THR A 107 -4.70 -35.88 7.43
C THR A 107 -4.19 -35.89 5.98
N GLY A 108 -4.08 -37.09 5.39
CA GLY A 108 -3.67 -37.27 3.99
C GLY A 108 -2.31 -36.66 3.65
N ASN A 109 -2.23 -36.05 2.46
CA ASN A 109 -1.05 -35.33 1.97
C ASN A 109 -1.15 -33.85 2.36
N ALA A 110 -1.10 -33.55 3.66
CA ALA A 110 -1.56 -32.26 4.16
C ALA A 110 -0.81 -31.04 3.57
N GLU A 111 -1.55 -30.02 3.13
CA GLU A 111 -0.98 -28.87 2.40
C GLU A 111 -1.49 -27.51 2.91
N VAL A 112 -0.59 -26.53 3.05
CA VAL A 112 -0.91 -25.11 3.27
C VAL A 112 -0.39 -24.30 2.08
N ARG A 113 -1.30 -23.88 1.20
CA ARG A 113 -1.00 -23.22 -0.08
C ARG A 113 -1.41 -21.75 -0.06
N HIS A 114 -0.54 -20.85 -0.52
CA HIS A 114 -0.89 -19.46 -0.80
C HIS A 114 -0.70 -19.21 -2.29
N ASN A 115 -1.81 -19.08 -3.01
CA ASN A 115 -1.86 -19.09 -4.48
C ASN A 115 -1.49 -17.75 -5.13
N VAL A 116 -1.59 -16.66 -4.38
CA VAL A 116 -1.37 -15.30 -4.89
C VAL A 116 0.05 -14.85 -4.57
N THR A 117 0.81 -14.47 -5.59
CA THR A 117 2.12 -13.83 -5.42
C THR A 117 1.95 -12.54 -4.61
N PRO A 118 2.70 -12.32 -3.51
CA PRO A 118 2.70 -11.03 -2.83
C PRO A 118 3.13 -9.94 -3.81
N THR A 119 2.32 -8.89 -3.95
CA THR A 119 2.58 -7.74 -4.86
C THR A 119 3.70 -6.81 -4.36
N LEU A 120 4.63 -7.36 -3.58
CA LEU A 120 5.66 -6.70 -2.78
C LEU A 120 6.93 -7.55 -2.81
N ALA A 121 7.81 -7.29 -3.78
CA ALA A 121 9.11 -7.95 -3.87
C ALA A 121 10.14 -7.22 -2.98
N TRP A 122 10.76 -7.99 -2.07
CA TRP A 122 11.89 -7.62 -1.22
C TRP A 122 11.66 -6.63 -0.06
N ASN A 123 12.46 -6.90 0.98
CA ASN A 123 12.49 -6.41 2.36
C ASN A 123 11.36 -6.88 3.30
N THR A 124 11.78 -7.33 4.48
CA THR A 124 10.98 -7.91 5.58
C THR A 124 10.10 -6.83 6.25
N THR A 125 8.94 -7.13 6.86
CA THR A 125 8.80 -8.13 7.93
C THR A 125 7.40 -8.75 8.12
N THR A 126 6.31 -8.01 7.86
CA THR A 126 4.99 -8.27 8.48
C THR A 126 3.99 -9.11 7.68
N ASN A 127 3.77 -8.81 6.40
CA ASN A 127 2.59 -9.27 5.66
C ASN A 127 2.71 -10.70 5.10
N GLY A 128 1.57 -11.39 5.02
CA GLY A 128 1.46 -12.82 4.74
C GLY A 128 0.57 -13.51 5.78
N GLN A 129 -0.03 -14.65 5.42
CA GLN A 129 -1.00 -15.37 6.24
C GLN A 129 -0.41 -15.72 7.61
N LEU A 130 -1.20 -15.67 8.69
CA LEU A 130 -0.75 -15.95 10.05
C LEU A 130 -1.50 -17.16 10.63
N LEU A 131 -0.74 -18.15 11.09
CA LEU A 131 -1.22 -19.38 11.68
C LEU A 131 -0.82 -19.40 13.17
N SER A 132 -1.74 -18.94 14.01
CA SER A 132 -1.63 -18.92 15.48
C SER A 132 -2.34 -20.11 16.14
N ILE A 133 -2.71 -21.12 15.36
CA ILE A 133 -3.28 -22.38 15.83
C ILE A 133 -2.33 -23.54 15.47
N GLY A 134 -2.15 -24.49 16.40
CA GLY A 134 -1.20 -25.58 16.25
C GLY A 134 -1.69 -26.61 15.22
N LEU A 135 -0.77 -27.11 14.40
CA LEU A 135 -1.03 -28.22 13.49
C LEU A 135 -0.64 -29.55 14.16
N ALA A 136 -1.54 -30.51 14.17
CA ALA A 136 -1.39 -31.82 14.81
C ALA A 136 -1.60 -32.97 13.80
N GLY A 137 -1.56 -34.23 14.25
CA GLY A 137 -1.88 -35.41 13.42
C GLY A 137 -0.67 -36.21 12.92
N SER A 138 -0.94 -37.26 12.15
CA SER A 138 0.09 -38.16 11.61
C SER A 138 0.63 -37.73 10.24
N ALA A 139 -0.06 -36.83 9.53
CA ALA A 139 0.38 -36.31 8.25
C ALA A 139 1.62 -35.40 8.38
N GLY A 140 2.27 -35.13 7.25
CA GLY A 140 3.31 -34.11 7.11
C GLY A 140 2.79 -32.84 6.45
N LEU A 141 3.43 -31.70 6.69
CA LEU A 141 3.03 -30.39 6.16
C LEU A 141 3.72 -30.07 4.83
N THR A 142 2.96 -29.96 3.74
CA THR A 142 3.43 -29.37 2.48
C THR A 142 3.09 -27.87 2.43
N ARG A 143 4.09 -27.00 2.30
CA ARG A 143 3.91 -25.56 2.04
C ARG A 143 4.17 -25.30 0.55
N SER A 144 3.24 -24.63 -0.14
CA SER A 144 3.29 -24.43 -1.60
C SER A 144 2.82 -23.04 -2.06
N GLY A 145 3.30 -22.59 -3.21
CA GLY A 145 2.95 -21.32 -3.84
C GLY A 145 3.60 -20.07 -3.21
N PRO A 146 3.72 -18.97 -3.99
CA PRO A 146 4.71 -17.90 -3.85
C PRO A 146 4.56 -16.97 -2.62
N GLY A 147 3.56 -17.22 -1.78
CA GLY A 147 3.24 -16.37 -0.62
C GLY A 147 4.07 -16.60 0.64
N ILE A 148 3.83 -15.75 1.63
CA ILE A 148 4.33 -15.87 3.00
C ILE A 148 3.24 -16.47 3.88
N VAL A 149 3.57 -17.54 4.62
CA VAL A 149 2.80 -18.00 5.79
C VAL A 149 3.69 -17.84 7.03
N SER A 150 3.17 -17.23 8.08
CA SER A 150 3.83 -17.03 9.37
C SER A 150 3.24 -18.01 10.39
N MET A 151 4.08 -18.83 11.01
CA MET A 151 3.68 -19.76 12.08
C MET A 151 4.08 -19.16 13.44
N SER A 152 3.08 -18.92 14.29
CA SER A 152 3.21 -18.20 15.57
C SER A 152 2.93 -19.04 16.81
N VAL A 153 2.62 -20.33 16.64
CA VAL A 153 2.51 -21.33 17.71
C VAL A 153 3.18 -22.63 17.30
N ALA A 154 3.50 -23.47 18.29
CA ALA A 154 4.10 -24.78 18.05
C ALA A 154 3.12 -25.73 17.33
N SER A 155 3.67 -26.63 16.52
CA SER A 155 2.94 -27.72 15.87
C SER A 155 3.50 -29.07 16.30
N THR A 156 2.63 -30.08 16.36
CA THR A 156 2.89 -31.41 16.95
C THR A 156 2.76 -32.56 15.96
N TYR A 157 2.44 -32.29 14.69
CA TYR A 157 2.35 -33.31 13.65
C TYR A 157 3.64 -34.13 13.51
N THR A 158 3.52 -35.41 13.16
CA THR A 158 4.67 -36.35 13.14
C THR A 158 5.28 -36.60 11.76
N GLY A 159 4.59 -36.22 10.67
CA GLY A 159 5.12 -36.36 9.32
C GLY A 159 6.13 -35.27 8.93
N ASN A 160 6.78 -35.48 7.77
CA ASN A 160 7.76 -34.54 7.21
C ASN A 160 7.15 -33.18 6.84
N THR A 161 7.91 -32.10 7.04
CA THR A 161 7.64 -30.81 6.38
C THR A 161 8.21 -30.84 4.96
N THR A 162 7.54 -30.20 4.01
CA THR A 162 7.97 -30.05 2.61
C THR A 162 7.65 -28.65 2.09
N LEU A 163 8.65 -27.81 1.85
CA LEU A 163 8.50 -26.44 1.33
C LEU A 163 8.75 -26.43 -0.19
N ARG A 164 7.77 -26.02 -1.01
CA ARG A 164 7.85 -26.04 -2.48
C ARG A 164 7.51 -24.71 -3.14
N ASP A 165 7.79 -24.58 -4.43
CA ASP A 165 7.27 -23.56 -5.35
C ASP A 165 7.54 -22.10 -4.90
N GLY A 166 8.77 -21.80 -4.47
CA GLY A 166 9.15 -20.46 -4.00
C GLY A 166 8.59 -20.08 -2.63
N SER A 167 7.84 -20.97 -1.96
CA SER A 167 7.05 -20.61 -0.79
C SER A 167 7.89 -20.20 0.43
N ILE A 168 7.47 -19.12 1.10
CA ILE A 168 8.12 -18.62 2.30
C ILE A 168 7.31 -19.06 3.53
N THR A 169 7.97 -19.72 4.48
CA THR A 169 7.46 -19.94 5.84
C THR A 169 8.25 -19.11 6.82
N ARG A 170 7.61 -18.12 7.42
CA ARG A 170 8.15 -17.34 8.55
C ARG A 170 7.82 -18.07 9.85
N THR A 171 8.77 -18.13 10.78
CA THR A 171 8.53 -18.62 12.15
C THR A 171 8.86 -17.55 13.18
N THR A 172 7.95 -17.32 14.13
CA THR A 172 8.22 -16.53 15.34
C THR A 172 8.48 -17.42 16.56
N VAL A 173 8.08 -18.69 16.52
CA VAL A 173 8.34 -19.71 17.56
C VAL A 173 9.58 -20.57 17.28
N GLY A 174 10.36 -20.22 16.27
CA GLY A 174 11.58 -20.93 15.91
C GLY A 174 11.29 -22.33 15.37
N ASP A 175 12.05 -23.31 15.85
CA ASP A 175 12.02 -24.71 15.39
C ASP A 175 10.70 -25.44 15.67
N ALA A 176 9.99 -25.05 16.74
CA ALA A 176 8.73 -25.67 17.15
C ALA A 176 7.56 -25.50 16.16
N ALA A 177 7.70 -24.66 15.14
CA ALA A 177 6.72 -24.55 14.06
C ALA A 177 6.61 -25.83 13.20
N PHE A 178 7.68 -26.64 13.14
CA PHE A 178 7.83 -27.69 12.11
C PHE A 178 7.56 -29.11 12.61
N GLY A 179 6.52 -29.28 13.42
CA GLY A 179 6.07 -30.59 13.91
C GLY A 179 7.10 -31.26 14.84
N ASN A 180 7.04 -32.59 14.92
CA ASN A 180 7.99 -33.41 15.67
C ASN A 180 9.40 -33.37 15.04
N THR A 181 10.45 -33.54 15.84
CA THR A 181 11.86 -33.58 15.38
C THR A 181 12.23 -34.89 14.65
N SER A 182 11.36 -35.90 14.66
CA SER A 182 11.47 -37.11 13.83
C SER A 182 11.07 -36.88 12.36
N GLY A 183 10.28 -35.85 12.06
CA GLY A 183 9.95 -35.47 10.69
C GLY A 183 11.13 -34.75 10.00
N GLN A 184 11.35 -35.01 8.72
CA GLN A 184 12.38 -34.33 7.92
C GLN A 184 11.89 -32.96 7.42
N LEU A 185 12.82 -32.06 7.07
CA LEU A 185 12.54 -30.81 6.35
C LEU A 185 12.96 -30.94 4.89
N ASN A 186 12.00 -31.12 3.99
CA ASN A 186 12.24 -31.19 2.55
C ASN A 186 12.10 -29.79 1.93
N PHE A 187 13.02 -29.43 1.04
CA PHE A 187 13.02 -28.15 0.32
C PHE A 187 13.04 -28.39 -1.20
N ASN A 188 12.08 -27.78 -1.90
CA ASN A 188 11.94 -27.78 -3.35
C ASN A 188 11.71 -26.33 -3.80
N ASP A 189 12.72 -25.50 -3.58
CA ASP A 189 12.76 -24.04 -3.78
C ASP A 189 11.98 -23.22 -2.74
N GLY A 190 11.79 -23.80 -1.55
CA GLY A 190 11.17 -23.12 -0.41
C GLY A 190 12.15 -22.31 0.47
N THR A 191 11.61 -21.43 1.30
CA THR A 191 12.36 -20.59 2.25
C THR A 191 11.82 -20.72 3.69
N ILE A 192 12.70 -20.90 4.67
CA ILE A 192 12.40 -20.67 6.09
C ILE A 192 12.97 -19.31 6.51
N ARG A 193 12.12 -18.40 7.02
CA ARG A 193 12.52 -17.09 7.56
C ARG A 193 12.40 -17.03 9.08
N VAL A 194 13.52 -16.85 9.77
CA VAL A 194 13.62 -16.80 11.24
C VAL A 194 13.37 -15.36 11.70
N ALA A 195 12.21 -15.11 12.33
CA ALA A 195 11.74 -13.76 12.62
C ALA A 195 11.75 -13.38 14.11
N THR A 196 11.85 -14.32 15.06
CA THR A 196 11.90 -13.99 16.50
C THR A 196 12.65 -15.04 17.32
N ALA A 197 12.02 -16.15 17.70
CA ALA A 197 12.67 -17.20 18.47
C ALA A 197 13.67 -18.03 17.65
N ALA A 198 14.61 -18.68 18.34
CA ALA A 198 15.73 -19.40 17.75
C ALA A 198 15.29 -20.61 16.90
N PHE A 199 15.83 -20.72 15.69
CA PHE A 199 15.62 -21.86 14.80
C PHE A 199 16.79 -22.83 14.93
N ASN A 200 16.73 -23.69 15.94
CA ASN A 200 17.73 -24.70 16.25
C ASN A 200 17.19 -26.10 15.88
N SER A 201 17.50 -26.59 14.67
CA SER A 201 16.90 -27.82 14.13
C SER A 201 17.86 -29.01 14.11
N ALA A 202 17.43 -30.09 14.74
CA ALA A 202 18.06 -31.42 14.67
C ALA A 202 17.47 -32.32 13.57
N ARG A 203 16.42 -31.86 12.85
CA ARG A 203 15.79 -32.60 11.74
C ARG A 203 16.77 -32.75 10.58
N GLN A 204 16.71 -33.88 9.89
CA GLN A 204 17.37 -34.00 8.59
C GLN A 204 16.76 -33.01 7.58
N ILE A 205 17.61 -32.30 6.86
CA ILE A 205 17.25 -31.42 5.74
C ILE A 205 17.51 -32.16 4.43
N ASN A 206 16.54 -32.13 3.51
CA ASN A 206 16.62 -32.73 2.19
C ASN A 206 16.33 -31.68 1.10
N LEU A 207 17.36 -31.34 0.33
CA LEU A 207 17.35 -30.34 -0.74
C LEU A 207 17.01 -31.05 -2.05
N ILE A 208 15.77 -30.96 -2.50
CA ILE A 208 15.27 -31.62 -3.71
C ILE A 208 15.66 -30.81 -4.96
N ALA A 209 15.52 -29.48 -4.90
CA ALA A 209 15.87 -28.55 -5.99
C ALA A 209 16.71 -27.36 -5.47
N GLY A 210 16.24 -26.74 -4.40
CA GLY A 210 16.96 -25.72 -3.63
C GLY A 210 16.25 -25.48 -2.30
N GLY A 211 16.95 -24.90 -1.32
CA GLY A 211 16.37 -24.58 -0.01
C GLY A 211 17.06 -23.40 0.66
N THR A 212 16.27 -22.44 1.12
CA THR A 212 16.77 -21.16 1.65
C THR A 212 16.49 -21.00 3.13
N ILE A 213 17.52 -20.64 3.90
CA ILE A 213 17.42 -20.21 5.30
C ILE A 213 17.69 -18.70 5.37
N GLU A 214 16.69 -17.94 5.79
CA GLU A 214 16.75 -16.49 5.94
C GLU A 214 16.80 -16.11 7.43
N THR A 215 17.91 -15.56 7.88
CA THR A 215 18.15 -15.21 9.29
C THR A 215 18.15 -13.69 9.48
N THR A 216 17.02 -13.13 9.90
CA THR A 216 16.79 -11.68 9.93
C THR A 216 16.55 -11.09 11.33
N ALA A 217 16.59 -11.93 12.37
CA ALA A 217 16.36 -11.55 13.76
C ALA A 217 17.54 -11.93 14.68
N SER A 218 17.48 -11.51 15.94
CA SER A 218 18.48 -11.77 16.98
C SER A 218 18.47 -13.20 17.56
N GLY A 219 17.49 -14.03 17.18
CA GLY A 219 17.43 -15.43 17.59
C GLY A 219 18.52 -16.27 16.93
N ALA A 220 19.22 -17.10 17.72
CA ALA A 220 20.22 -18.03 17.19
C ALA A 220 19.61 -18.98 16.14
N THR A 221 20.36 -19.27 15.09
CA THR A 221 19.96 -20.23 14.05
C THR A 221 21.02 -21.32 13.95
N THR A 222 20.65 -22.55 14.29
CA THR A 222 21.58 -23.70 14.35
C THR A 222 21.01 -24.90 13.60
N LEU A 223 21.79 -25.52 12.72
CA LEU A 223 21.43 -26.76 12.04
C LEU A 223 22.34 -27.89 12.51
N SER A 224 21.82 -28.82 13.31
CA SER A 224 22.55 -29.97 13.85
C SER A 224 22.16 -31.31 13.20
N GLY A 225 21.04 -31.35 12.47
CA GLY A 225 20.66 -32.49 11.64
C GLY A 225 21.49 -32.61 10.35
N LEU A 226 21.44 -33.79 9.73
CA LEU A 226 22.11 -34.09 8.46
C LEU A 226 21.51 -33.25 7.31
N ILE A 227 22.34 -32.68 6.43
CA ILE A 227 21.88 -31.96 5.22
C ILE A 227 22.17 -32.84 3.99
N THR A 228 21.17 -33.09 3.14
CA THR A 228 21.21 -34.07 2.05
C THR A 228 20.48 -33.57 0.80
N GLY A 229 20.62 -34.27 -0.33
CA GLY A 229 19.84 -34.04 -1.55
C GLY A 229 20.66 -33.51 -2.73
N ALA A 230 20.01 -33.30 -3.88
CA ALA A 230 20.65 -32.82 -5.10
C ALA A 230 20.59 -31.29 -5.26
N GLY A 231 19.74 -30.62 -4.50
CA GLY A 231 19.46 -29.19 -4.61
C GLY A 231 20.45 -28.28 -3.88
N SER A 232 20.33 -26.98 -4.14
CA SER A 232 21.20 -25.96 -3.54
C SER A 232 20.89 -25.64 -2.07
N PHE A 233 21.93 -25.33 -1.29
CA PHE A 233 21.79 -24.83 0.08
C PHE A 233 22.05 -23.32 0.13
N ASN A 234 21.02 -22.53 0.42
CA ASN A 234 21.05 -21.08 0.33
C ASN A 234 20.87 -20.43 1.70
N LYS A 235 21.66 -19.39 2.01
CA LYS A 235 21.61 -18.62 3.26
C LYS A 235 21.58 -17.12 2.97
N VAL A 236 20.54 -16.45 3.46
CA VAL A 236 20.35 -15.00 3.35
C VAL A 236 19.98 -14.38 4.70
N GLY A 237 19.72 -13.06 4.74
CA GLY A 237 19.58 -12.30 5.98
C GLY A 237 20.91 -12.05 6.69
N SER A 238 20.98 -10.98 7.50
CA SER A 238 22.22 -10.46 8.09
C SER A 238 22.73 -11.24 9.32
N ALA A 239 21.90 -12.04 9.98
CA ALA A 239 22.31 -12.76 11.18
C ALA A 239 23.19 -13.99 10.88
N LEU A 240 23.80 -14.54 11.95
CA LEU A 240 24.63 -15.75 11.91
C LEU A 240 23.78 -17.02 11.77
N LEU A 241 24.23 -17.93 10.90
CA LEU A 241 23.81 -19.33 10.88
C LEU A 241 24.99 -20.20 11.35
N THR A 242 24.74 -21.12 12.29
CA THR A 242 25.71 -22.14 12.70
C THR A 242 25.26 -23.50 12.16
N VAL A 243 26.17 -24.25 11.52
CA VAL A 243 25.94 -25.61 11.04
C VAL A 243 26.87 -26.56 11.79
N THR A 244 26.29 -27.53 12.47
CA THR A 244 26.99 -28.55 13.29
C THR A 244 26.71 -29.98 12.84
N GLY A 245 25.66 -30.20 12.04
CA GLY A 245 25.39 -31.46 11.36
C GLY A 245 26.13 -31.56 10.02
N ALA A 246 26.53 -32.78 9.64
CA ALA A 246 27.24 -33.01 8.39
C ALA A 246 26.32 -32.78 7.16
N GLY A 247 26.88 -32.19 6.11
CA GLY A 247 26.22 -32.01 4.82
C GLY A 247 26.83 -32.89 3.74
N ASN A 248 25.98 -33.65 3.06
CA ASN A 248 26.29 -34.51 1.91
C ASN A 248 25.22 -34.29 0.82
N TYR A 249 25.04 -33.01 0.45
CA TYR A 249 24.20 -32.58 -0.67
C TYR A 249 25.09 -32.25 -1.88
N SER A 250 24.64 -32.58 -3.09
CA SER A 250 25.46 -32.45 -4.32
C SER A 250 25.21 -31.17 -5.11
N GLY A 251 24.21 -30.37 -4.73
CA GLY A 251 23.97 -29.05 -5.33
C GLY A 251 24.96 -28.00 -4.81
N GLY A 252 24.94 -26.80 -5.41
CA GLY A 252 25.79 -25.70 -4.98
C GLY A 252 25.35 -25.08 -3.64
N THR A 253 26.29 -24.43 -2.96
CA THR A 253 26.03 -23.65 -1.73
C THR A 253 26.06 -22.15 -2.03
N TRP A 254 25.08 -21.38 -1.55
CA TRP A 254 25.06 -19.93 -1.70
C TRP A 254 24.93 -19.21 -0.34
N PHE A 255 26.01 -18.59 0.08
CA PHE A 255 26.06 -17.72 1.26
C PHE A 255 25.88 -16.26 0.85
N GLY A 256 24.62 -15.91 0.58
CA GLY A 256 24.26 -14.55 0.23
C GLY A 256 24.55 -13.54 1.35
N ALA A 257 24.24 -13.81 2.61
CA ALA A 257 24.37 -12.78 3.66
C ALA A 257 24.63 -13.28 5.07
N GLY A 258 25.02 -12.34 5.94
CA GLY A 258 25.47 -12.56 7.30
C GLY A 258 26.83 -13.27 7.33
N SER A 259 27.00 -14.10 8.35
CA SER A 259 28.09 -15.07 8.44
C SER A 259 27.53 -16.48 8.57
N VAL A 260 28.34 -17.49 8.23
CA VAL A 260 28.06 -18.90 8.52
C VAL A 260 29.26 -19.52 9.24
N VAL A 261 28.99 -20.26 10.31
CA VAL A 261 30.00 -21.05 11.03
C VAL A 261 29.70 -22.53 10.82
N TYR A 262 30.61 -23.25 10.17
CA TYR A 262 30.66 -24.71 10.21
C TYR A 262 31.54 -25.13 11.39
N SER A 263 30.97 -25.74 12.43
CA SER A 263 31.69 -26.19 13.62
C SER A 263 31.28 -27.61 14.02
N GLY A 264 32.01 -28.27 14.93
CA GLY A 264 31.73 -29.67 15.27
C GLY A 264 31.83 -30.57 14.02
N ASN A 265 30.78 -31.35 13.73
CA ASN A 265 30.70 -32.17 12.50
C ASN A 265 30.13 -31.42 11.27
N GLY A 266 29.94 -30.09 11.36
CA GLY A 266 29.38 -29.26 10.30
C GLY A 266 30.23 -29.27 9.02
N ALA A 267 29.64 -29.66 7.89
CA ALA A 267 30.33 -29.74 6.61
C ALA A 267 29.37 -29.63 5.40
N ALA A 268 29.93 -29.53 4.20
CA ALA A 268 29.29 -29.53 2.88
C ALA A 268 30.10 -30.40 1.91
N THR A 269 30.36 -31.65 2.33
CA THR A 269 31.36 -32.57 1.75
C THR A 269 31.16 -32.96 0.28
N ALA A 270 29.97 -32.74 -0.28
CA ALA A 270 29.64 -33.09 -1.67
C ALA A 270 29.18 -31.89 -2.53
N THR A 271 29.19 -30.66 -1.99
CA THR A 271 28.67 -29.49 -2.70
C THR A 271 29.40 -29.27 -4.03
N SER A 272 28.69 -28.90 -5.09
CA SER A 272 29.31 -28.69 -6.42
C SER A 272 30.16 -27.42 -6.51
N SER A 273 29.83 -26.41 -5.68
CA SER A 273 30.37 -25.06 -5.74
C SER A 273 29.93 -24.27 -4.50
N VAL A 274 30.63 -23.18 -4.19
CA VAL A 274 30.25 -22.25 -3.12
C VAL A 274 30.32 -20.82 -3.62
N LEU A 275 29.19 -20.12 -3.61
CA LEU A 275 29.12 -18.67 -3.83
C LEU A 275 29.07 -17.96 -2.47
N ALA A 276 30.13 -17.23 -2.16
CA ALA A 276 30.38 -16.60 -0.87
C ALA A 276 30.31 -15.06 -0.98
N ASN A 277 29.22 -14.50 -0.45
CA ASN A 277 28.95 -13.06 -0.39
C ASN A 277 28.92 -12.57 1.08
N GLY A 278 28.72 -13.50 2.03
CA GLY A 278 28.95 -13.34 3.47
C GLY A 278 30.20 -14.07 3.95
N THR A 279 30.54 -13.96 5.25
CA THR A 279 31.76 -14.59 5.80
C THR A 279 31.52 -16.04 6.19
N ILE A 280 32.29 -16.97 5.63
CA ILE A 280 32.33 -18.38 6.03
C ILE A 280 33.41 -18.56 7.11
N THR A 281 33.08 -19.29 8.17
CA THR A 281 34.02 -19.73 9.20
C THR A 281 34.03 -21.26 9.26
N LEU A 282 35.21 -21.85 9.11
CA LEU A 282 35.49 -23.27 9.27
C LEU A 282 36.13 -23.46 10.66
N ASP A 283 35.30 -23.73 11.66
CA ASP A 283 35.71 -23.81 13.05
C ASP A 283 36.06 -25.24 13.45
N ASN A 284 37.35 -25.56 13.33
CA ASN A 284 37.93 -26.81 13.79
C ASN A 284 38.34 -26.79 15.27
N SER A 285 38.11 -25.70 16.03
CA SER A 285 38.65 -25.52 17.39
C SER A 285 38.26 -26.64 18.38
N GLY A 286 37.02 -27.14 18.28
CA GLY A 286 36.53 -28.28 19.06
C GLY A 286 36.70 -29.65 18.37
N THR A 287 36.32 -29.76 17.10
CA THR A 287 36.39 -31.02 16.32
C THR A 287 37.15 -30.77 15.04
N ASN A 288 38.20 -31.55 14.77
CA ASN A 288 38.92 -31.47 13.50
C ASN A 288 38.13 -32.17 12.39
N VAL A 289 37.78 -31.44 11.33
CA VAL A 289 37.27 -31.97 10.07
C VAL A 289 38.17 -31.37 8.98
N ALA A 290 38.77 -32.24 8.16
CA ALA A 290 39.80 -31.84 7.18
C ALA A 290 39.26 -31.48 5.78
N ASN A 291 37.96 -31.75 5.58
CA ASN A 291 37.22 -31.53 4.35
C ASN A 291 35.82 -31.01 4.74
N ARG A 292 35.75 -29.81 5.34
CA ARG A 292 34.46 -29.19 5.70
C ARG A 292 33.69 -28.71 4.47
N ILE A 293 34.37 -28.42 3.37
CA ILE A 293 33.80 -28.20 2.04
C ILE A 293 34.42 -29.23 1.10
N ASN A 294 33.70 -29.60 0.04
CA ASN A 294 34.23 -30.47 -1.02
C ASN A 294 35.49 -29.86 -1.67
N ASP A 295 36.59 -30.60 -1.69
CA ASP A 295 37.88 -30.24 -2.30
C ASP A 295 37.77 -29.85 -3.78
N ALA A 296 36.76 -30.37 -4.49
CA ALA A 296 36.50 -30.05 -5.89
C ALA A 296 35.57 -28.83 -6.09
N ALA A 297 34.98 -28.27 -5.04
CA ALA A 297 34.06 -27.15 -5.14
C ALA A 297 34.80 -25.83 -5.46
N GLY A 298 34.41 -25.18 -6.57
CA GLY A 298 34.83 -23.82 -6.85
C GLY A 298 34.27 -22.84 -5.81
N MET A 299 35.16 -22.07 -5.19
CA MET A 299 34.88 -21.04 -4.19
C MET A 299 34.83 -19.66 -4.85
N THR A 300 33.65 -19.20 -5.27
CA THR A 300 33.47 -17.85 -5.82
C THR A 300 33.19 -16.85 -4.70
N PHE A 301 34.07 -15.88 -4.52
CA PHE A 301 33.92 -14.79 -3.56
C PHE A 301 33.51 -13.50 -4.26
N THR A 302 32.36 -12.94 -3.88
CA THR A 302 31.99 -11.57 -4.27
C THR A 302 32.41 -10.55 -3.20
N GLY A 303 33.44 -10.89 -2.42
CA GLY A 303 33.87 -10.21 -1.21
C GLY A 303 33.55 -10.99 0.07
N SER A 304 33.35 -10.29 1.20
CA SER A 304 33.32 -10.87 2.55
C SER A 304 34.55 -11.74 2.88
N GLY A 305 34.45 -13.07 3.03
CA GLY A 305 35.63 -13.87 3.35
C GLY A 305 35.45 -15.34 3.76
N LEU A 306 36.58 -16.01 3.97
CA LEU A 306 36.71 -17.38 4.49
C LEU A 306 37.80 -17.44 5.57
N ILE A 307 37.42 -17.87 6.77
CA ILE A 307 38.31 -18.00 7.94
C ILE A 307 38.32 -19.45 8.42
N MET A 308 39.49 -20.07 8.60
CA MET A 308 39.61 -21.36 9.31
C MET A 308 40.21 -21.19 10.70
N THR A 309 39.52 -21.64 11.74
CA THR A 309 40.03 -21.69 13.11
C THR A 309 40.56 -23.09 13.40
N GLY A 310 41.85 -23.22 13.73
CA GLY A 310 42.51 -24.50 13.99
C GLY A 310 42.47 -24.94 15.46
N ASN A 311 42.81 -26.21 15.71
CA ASN A 311 42.92 -26.79 17.06
C ASN A 311 44.35 -27.28 17.38
N ALA A 312 44.53 -27.80 18.60
CA ALA A 312 45.82 -28.23 19.13
C ALA A 312 46.41 -29.50 18.49
N ALA A 313 45.68 -30.21 17.63
CA ALA A 313 46.21 -31.31 16.81
C ALA A 313 46.73 -30.84 15.44
N GLY A 314 46.47 -29.58 15.07
CA GLY A 314 46.70 -29.03 13.75
C GLY A 314 45.50 -29.24 12.83
N SER A 315 45.19 -28.24 12.01
CA SER A 315 44.03 -28.26 11.12
C SER A 315 44.42 -27.92 9.68
N SER A 316 43.92 -28.70 8.73
CA SER A 316 44.13 -28.52 7.30
C SER A 316 42.80 -28.62 6.55
N GLU A 317 42.59 -27.77 5.55
CA GLU A 317 41.44 -27.82 4.64
C GLU A 317 41.95 -27.66 3.20
N THR A 318 41.42 -28.47 2.27
CA THR A 318 41.70 -28.36 0.83
C THR A 318 40.44 -28.01 0.08
N LEU A 319 40.53 -27.07 -0.87
CA LEU A 319 39.42 -26.47 -1.60
C LEU A 319 39.74 -26.35 -3.08
N GLY A 320 38.70 -26.15 -3.90
CA GLY A 320 38.85 -25.96 -5.34
C GLY A 320 39.42 -24.59 -5.72
N VAL A 321 39.05 -24.12 -6.91
CA VAL A 321 39.47 -22.80 -7.42
C VAL A 321 38.86 -21.69 -6.57
N ALA A 322 39.68 -20.74 -6.09
CA ALA A 322 39.23 -19.52 -5.45
C ALA A 322 39.05 -18.41 -6.49
N THR A 323 37.80 -18.07 -6.82
CA THR A 323 37.48 -17.00 -7.77
C THR A 323 37.15 -15.70 -7.02
N PHE A 324 38.08 -14.75 -6.99
CA PHE A 324 37.88 -13.40 -6.46
C PHE A 324 37.15 -12.55 -7.51
N ALA A 325 35.82 -12.46 -7.39
CA ALA A 325 34.95 -11.88 -8.43
C ALA A 325 34.81 -10.35 -8.33
N GLN A 326 34.58 -9.80 -7.14
CA GLN A 326 34.49 -8.35 -6.90
C GLN A 326 34.78 -7.99 -5.45
N GLY A 327 35.12 -6.72 -5.20
CA GLY A 327 35.36 -6.20 -3.86
C GLY A 327 36.56 -6.83 -3.17
N ILE A 328 36.67 -6.67 -1.85
CA ILE A 328 37.75 -7.27 -1.06
C ILE A 328 37.27 -8.50 -0.28
N THR A 329 38.01 -9.60 -0.41
CA THR A 329 37.74 -10.88 0.26
C THR A 329 38.79 -11.13 1.33
N THR A 330 38.38 -11.29 2.60
CA THR A 330 39.30 -11.68 3.68
C THR A 330 39.48 -13.19 3.69
N ILE A 331 40.69 -13.67 3.40
CA ILE A 331 41.07 -15.08 3.50
C ILE A 331 42.02 -15.23 4.69
N GLY A 332 41.80 -16.22 5.56
CA GLY A 332 42.71 -16.38 6.68
C GLY A 332 42.57 -17.61 7.55
N THR A 333 43.54 -17.76 8.44
CA THR A 333 43.61 -18.87 9.39
C THR A 333 43.94 -18.35 10.78
N THR A 334 43.18 -18.78 11.79
CA THR A 334 43.51 -18.60 13.21
C THR A 334 44.11 -19.92 13.73
N PRO A 335 45.45 -20.08 13.72
CA PRO A 335 46.09 -21.28 14.25
C PRO A 335 45.95 -21.39 15.76
N ASN A 336 46.22 -22.58 16.29
CA ASN A 336 46.21 -22.83 17.72
C ASN A 336 47.60 -22.53 18.32
N ALA A 337 47.65 -22.15 19.60
CA ALA A 337 48.93 -21.92 20.29
C ALA A 337 49.87 -23.14 20.26
N ALA A 338 49.34 -24.37 20.18
CA ALA A 338 50.11 -25.61 20.11
C ALA A 338 50.38 -26.14 18.68
N ALA A 339 49.58 -25.76 17.67
CA ALA A 339 49.65 -26.37 16.34
C ALA A 339 49.14 -25.44 15.23
N GLY A 340 49.60 -25.69 14.00
CA GLY A 340 49.33 -24.82 12.86
C GLY A 340 47.94 -24.96 12.22
N ALA A 341 47.60 -24.01 11.36
CA ALA A 341 46.38 -24.04 10.55
C ALA A 341 46.72 -23.78 9.08
N THR A 342 46.29 -24.64 8.17
CA THR A 342 46.65 -24.60 6.74
C THR A 342 45.42 -24.65 5.84
N LEU A 343 45.19 -23.60 5.06
CA LEU A 343 44.14 -23.54 4.06
C LEU A 343 44.77 -23.68 2.67
N THR A 344 44.31 -24.63 1.86
CA THR A 344 44.84 -24.89 0.51
C THR A 344 43.73 -24.75 -0.53
N PHE A 345 43.99 -24.02 -1.60
CA PHE A 345 43.12 -23.94 -2.78
C PHE A 345 43.80 -24.58 -3.99
N ALA A 346 43.02 -24.95 -5.01
CA ALA A 346 43.56 -25.43 -6.27
C ALA A 346 44.29 -24.31 -7.04
N GLU A 347 43.66 -23.14 -7.18
CA GLU A 347 44.12 -22.01 -7.99
C GLU A 347 43.53 -20.70 -7.45
N ALA A 348 44.21 -19.57 -7.65
CA ALA A 348 43.66 -18.23 -7.44
C ALA A 348 43.24 -17.59 -8.78
N GLN A 349 41.93 -17.54 -9.04
CA GLN A 349 41.36 -16.83 -10.19
C GLN A 349 40.81 -15.47 -9.77
N ARG A 350 40.91 -14.48 -10.66
CA ARG A 350 40.49 -13.11 -10.39
C ARG A 350 39.70 -12.52 -11.54
N SER A 351 38.58 -11.89 -11.23
CA SER A 351 37.91 -10.94 -12.12
C SER A 351 38.30 -9.49 -11.77
N LEU A 352 38.18 -8.59 -12.74
CA LEU A 352 38.49 -7.18 -12.57
C LEU A 352 37.63 -6.57 -11.44
N GLY A 353 38.23 -5.80 -10.55
CA GLY A 353 37.55 -5.30 -9.34
C GLY A 353 37.60 -6.22 -8.12
N GLY A 354 37.97 -7.49 -8.27
CA GLY A 354 38.22 -8.41 -7.16
C GLY A 354 39.59 -8.18 -6.49
N ALA A 355 39.67 -8.41 -5.19
CA ALA A 355 40.88 -8.30 -4.38
C ALA A 355 40.83 -9.20 -3.13
N ALA A 356 41.97 -9.42 -2.48
CA ALA A 356 42.06 -10.21 -1.24
C ALA A 356 42.83 -9.52 -0.12
N PHE A 357 42.41 -9.78 1.11
CA PHE A 357 43.15 -9.51 2.34
C PHE A 357 43.51 -10.83 3.02
N PHE A 358 44.79 -11.18 3.04
CA PHE A 358 45.27 -12.41 3.68
C PHE A 358 45.69 -12.16 5.13
N ARG A 359 45.19 -12.98 6.08
CA ARG A 359 45.54 -12.85 7.51
C ARG A 359 45.80 -14.19 8.20
N ALA A 360 46.94 -14.29 8.88
CA ALA A 360 47.30 -15.43 9.72
C ALA A 360 48.36 -15.03 10.74
N ASN A 361 48.47 -15.72 11.87
CA ASN A 361 49.62 -15.53 12.76
C ASN A 361 50.87 -16.09 12.07
N SER A 362 51.95 -15.30 12.00
CA SER A 362 53.21 -15.69 11.34
C SER A 362 53.02 -16.22 9.90
N MET A 363 52.23 -15.47 9.11
CA MET A 363 51.73 -15.91 7.80
C MET A 363 52.83 -16.34 6.84
N GLY A 364 52.81 -17.60 6.40
CA GLY A 364 53.80 -18.16 5.48
C GLY A 364 55.19 -18.38 6.09
N ALA A 365 55.31 -18.40 7.42
CA ALA A 365 56.41 -19.10 8.09
C ALA A 365 56.28 -20.62 7.87
N THR A 366 57.33 -21.37 8.21
CA THR A 366 57.32 -22.84 8.17
C THR A 366 56.20 -23.38 9.08
N PRO A 367 55.31 -24.27 8.60
CA PRO A 367 54.18 -24.77 9.39
C PRO A 367 54.59 -25.31 10.77
N GLY A 368 53.88 -24.90 11.81
CA GLY A 368 54.23 -25.18 13.20
C GLY A 368 53.26 -24.55 14.21
N ALA A 369 53.60 -24.62 15.50
CA ALA A 369 52.79 -24.06 16.58
C ALA A 369 52.52 -22.56 16.38
N ASN A 370 51.25 -22.13 16.47
CA ASN A 370 50.79 -20.77 16.21
C ASN A 370 51.11 -20.20 14.80
N VAL A 371 51.48 -21.04 13.82
CA VAL A 371 51.71 -20.62 12.42
C VAL A 371 50.48 -20.91 11.57
N GLY A 372 50.03 -19.93 10.80
CA GLY A 372 48.97 -20.09 9.81
C GLY A 372 49.46 -19.90 8.36
N ASN A 373 48.96 -20.74 7.45
CA ASN A 373 49.38 -20.77 6.05
C ASN A 373 48.18 -20.78 5.10
N VAL A 374 48.33 -20.09 3.96
CA VAL A 374 47.36 -20.11 2.85
C VAL A 374 48.11 -20.48 1.56
N TYR A 375 47.77 -21.61 0.96
CA TYR A 375 48.40 -22.15 -0.25
C TYR A 375 47.47 -22.11 -1.47
N PHE A 376 48.07 -22.09 -2.66
CA PHE A 376 47.42 -22.34 -3.94
C PHE A 376 48.28 -23.36 -4.69
N THR A 377 47.68 -24.47 -5.14
CA THR A 377 48.41 -25.58 -5.78
C THR A 377 49.01 -25.11 -7.12
N ALA A 378 48.24 -24.38 -7.91
CA ALA A 378 48.74 -23.47 -8.93
C ALA A 378 49.02 -22.10 -8.29
N ALA A 379 50.30 -21.69 -8.29
CA ALA A 379 50.74 -20.44 -7.68
C ALA A 379 50.03 -19.21 -8.30
N PRO A 380 49.63 -18.19 -7.50
CA PRO A 380 48.98 -17.00 -8.03
C PRO A 380 49.90 -16.18 -8.95
N THR A 381 49.34 -15.55 -9.98
CA THR A 381 50.08 -14.64 -10.87
C THR A 381 50.68 -13.48 -10.09
N LEU A 382 52.02 -13.38 -10.12
CA LEU A 382 52.80 -12.33 -9.48
C LEU A 382 53.10 -11.15 -10.43
N SER A 383 53.52 -10.01 -9.87
CA SER A 383 53.93 -8.83 -10.64
C SER A 383 55.13 -9.13 -11.56
N ALA A 384 54.94 -8.90 -12.86
CA ALA A 384 55.99 -9.07 -13.88
C ALA A 384 57.12 -8.03 -13.73
N SER A 385 56.81 -6.84 -13.22
CA SER A 385 57.74 -5.77 -12.80
C SER A 385 58.42 -6.09 -11.46
N GLY A 386 59.03 -7.27 -11.36
CA GLY A 386 59.73 -7.71 -10.15
C GLY A 386 60.80 -8.73 -10.51
N GLY A 387 60.83 -9.87 -9.82
CA GLY A 387 61.74 -10.97 -10.10
C GLY A 387 63.05 -10.97 -9.29
N GLY A 388 63.20 -10.07 -8.32
CA GLY A 388 64.24 -10.19 -7.29
C GLY A 388 64.03 -11.43 -6.41
N ALA A 389 65.12 -11.97 -5.88
CA ALA A 389 65.07 -13.09 -4.92
C ALA A 389 64.42 -12.68 -3.58
N ALA A 390 64.02 -13.66 -2.76
CA ALA A 390 63.52 -13.39 -1.41
C ALA A 390 64.56 -12.60 -0.58
N GLY A 391 64.10 -11.62 0.19
CA GLY A 391 64.97 -10.64 0.87
C GLY A 391 65.44 -9.47 -0.01
N SER A 392 65.07 -9.43 -1.30
CA SER A 392 65.34 -8.28 -2.19
C SER A 392 64.18 -7.29 -2.19
N THR A 393 64.50 -6.02 -2.41
CA THR A 393 63.53 -4.95 -2.71
C THR A 393 62.75 -5.20 -4.00
N GLN A 394 63.31 -5.98 -4.94
CA GLN A 394 62.69 -6.29 -6.24
C GLN A 394 61.80 -7.54 -6.24
N LEU A 395 61.45 -8.09 -5.07
CA LEU A 395 60.62 -9.30 -4.97
C LEU A 395 59.21 -9.07 -5.55
N SER A 396 58.74 -9.97 -6.41
CA SER A 396 57.40 -9.85 -6.98
C SER A 396 56.28 -10.05 -5.95
N ILE A 397 55.21 -9.27 -6.08
CA ILE A 397 54.02 -9.29 -5.22
C ILE A 397 52.85 -9.99 -5.92
N ILE A 398 51.80 -10.36 -5.17
CA ILE A 398 50.47 -10.67 -5.72
C ILE A 398 49.74 -9.32 -5.92
N PRO A 399 49.53 -8.80 -7.15
CA PRO A 399 49.19 -7.38 -7.32
C PRO A 399 47.82 -6.97 -6.75
N TRP A 400 46.89 -7.92 -6.66
CA TRP A 400 45.51 -7.72 -6.25
C TRP A 400 45.26 -8.01 -4.77
N ALA A 401 46.32 -8.19 -3.98
CA ALA A 401 46.21 -8.60 -2.60
C ALA A 401 47.19 -7.87 -1.66
N TYR A 402 46.78 -7.76 -0.41
CA TYR A 402 47.62 -7.36 0.70
C TYR A 402 47.30 -8.24 1.92
N GLY A 403 48.03 -8.09 3.02
CA GLY A 403 47.85 -8.97 4.18
C GLY A 403 48.52 -8.50 5.46
N ALA A 404 48.33 -9.27 6.54
CA ALA A 404 48.89 -8.98 7.85
C ALA A 404 49.19 -10.25 8.67
N ASP A 405 50.34 -10.28 9.34
CA ASP A 405 50.87 -11.45 10.08
C ASP A 405 50.23 -11.63 11.48
N ASN A 406 48.95 -11.28 11.60
CA ASN A 406 48.11 -11.50 12.77
C ASN A 406 46.69 -11.86 12.32
N SER A 407 46.21 -13.05 12.70
CA SER A 407 44.90 -13.60 12.32
C SER A 407 43.70 -12.77 12.84
N GLY A 408 43.88 -12.01 13.92
CA GLY A 408 42.89 -11.07 14.44
C GLY A 408 42.81 -9.73 13.69
N SER A 409 43.68 -9.49 12.69
CA SER A 409 43.69 -8.24 11.92
C SER A 409 42.38 -8.02 11.18
N ALA A 410 41.77 -6.86 11.33
CA ALA A 410 40.83 -6.35 10.34
C ALA A 410 41.57 -5.95 9.05
N SER A 411 40.85 -5.87 7.93
CA SER A 411 41.41 -5.38 6.66
C SER A 411 41.94 -3.94 6.76
N THR A 412 41.48 -3.18 7.76
CA THR A 412 41.91 -1.81 8.11
C THR A 412 43.24 -1.70 8.86
N ASN A 413 43.90 -2.81 9.21
CA ASN A 413 45.05 -2.81 10.11
C ASN A 413 46.24 -1.96 9.57
N ALA A 414 46.73 -1.03 10.40
CA ALA A 414 47.92 -0.22 10.12
C ALA A 414 49.21 -1.07 9.93
N GLY A 415 49.24 -2.28 10.51
CA GLY A 415 50.31 -3.27 10.33
C GLY A 415 50.17 -4.15 9.09
N ALA A 416 49.31 -3.79 8.14
CA ALA A 416 49.21 -4.50 6.86
C ALA A 416 50.43 -4.20 5.95
N SER A 417 50.73 -5.15 5.06
CA SER A 417 51.85 -5.11 4.11
C SER A 417 51.40 -5.66 2.75
N LEU A 418 52.19 -5.43 1.70
CA LEU A 418 52.00 -6.15 0.43
C LEU A 418 52.30 -7.64 0.66
N VAL A 419 51.75 -8.52 -0.18
CA VAL A 419 51.97 -9.97 -0.07
C VAL A 419 52.63 -10.56 -1.30
N THR A 420 53.35 -11.66 -1.11
CA THR A 420 53.99 -12.47 -2.15
C THR A 420 53.63 -13.95 -1.94
N TYR A 421 53.97 -14.79 -2.91
CA TYR A 421 53.80 -16.24 -2.83
C TYR A 421 55.16 -16.94 -2.73
N ALA A 422 55.32 -17.80 -1.74
CA ALA A 422 56.58 -18.48 -1.40
C ALA A 422 56.35 -19.96 -1.05
N ALA A 423 57.42 -20.68 -0.70
CA ALA A 423 57.39 -22.12 -0.43
C ALA A 423 56.36 -22.57 0.64
N ASN A 424 56.03 -21.70 1.60
CA ASN A 424 55.04 -21.94 2.66
C ASN A 424 53.68 -21.25 2.39
N GLY A 425 53.40 -20.88 1.14
CA GLY A 425 52.18 -20.19 0.73
C GLY A 425 52.32 -18.66 0.64
N VAL A 426 51.19 -17.97 0.81
CA VAL A 426 51.13 -16.49 0.88
C VAL A 426 51.85 -16.01 2.16
N ARG A 427 52.60 -14.91 2.05
CA ARG A 427 53.18 -14.18 3.19
C ARG A 427 53.20 -12.67 2.95
N ALA A 428 53.29 -11.88 4.03
CA ALA A 428 53.64 -10.47 3.93
C ALA A 428 55.10 -10.28 3.43
N LEU A 429 55.37 -9.12 2.80
CA LEU A 429 56.73 -8.63 2.57
C LEU A 429 57.33 -8.13 3.89
N ALA A 430 58.59 -8.52 4.15
CA ALA A 430 59.37 -8.07 5.30
C ALA A 430 59.91 -6.66 5.08
N THR A 431 60.22 -5.93 6.16
CA THR A 431 60.73 -4.54 6.09
C THR A 431 61.97 -4.37 5.21
N ALA A 432 62.83 -5.39 5.10
CA ALA A 432 64.03 -5.36 4.24
C ALA A 432 63.73 -5.59 2.74
N GLU A 433 62.52 -6.02 2.37
CA GLU A 433 62.06 -6.23 0.99
C GLU A 433 61.45 -4.94 0.40
N TYR A 434 61.81 -3.78 0.97
CA TYR A 434 61.35 -2.45 0.59
C TYR A 434 62.49 -1.43 0.58
N LEU A 435 62.52 -0.55 -0.41
CA LEU A 435 63.22 0.74 -0.31
C LEU A 435 62.40 1.72 0.55
N THR A 436 63.04 2.72 1.14
CA THR A 436 62.39 3.73 2.01
C THR A 436 61.84 4.94 1.25
N ASP A 437 62.32 5.18 0.03
CA ASP A 437 62.02 6.35 -0.79
C ASP A 437 62.26 6.05 -2.28
N PHE A 438 62.07 7.08 -3.13
CA PHE A 438 62.12 6.97 -4.59
C PHE A 438 63.44 7.46 -5.24
N SER A 439 64.48 7.76 -4.45
CA SER A 439 65.71 8.37 -4.98
C SER A 439 66.60 7.39 -5.76
N ALA A 440 66.54 6.10 -5.42
CA ALA A 440 67.29 5.01 -6.04
C ALA A 440 66.39 3.89 -6.59
N SER A 441 65.06 4.09 -6.63
CA SER A 441 64.10 3.03 -6.96
C SER A 441 63.92 2.84 -8.47
N THR A 442 63.94 1.57 -8.89
CA THR A 442 63.63 1.16 -10.26
C THR A 442 62.15 0.78 -10.40
N ALA A 443 61.69 0.51 -11.62
CA ALA A 443 60.36 -0.04 -11.86
C ALA A 443 60.11 -1.44 -11.23
N ASN A 444 61.17 -2.09 -10.72
CA ASN A 444 61.09 -3.38 -10.05
C ASN A 444 61.04 -3.28 -8.52
N ASP A 445 61.40 -2.14 -7.91
CA ASP A 445 61.55 -2.05 -6.45
C ASP A 445 60.22 -1.75 -5.73
N ASN A 446 59.89 -2.54 -4.71
CA ASN A 446 58.82 -2.19 -3.77
C ASN A 446 59.30 -1.05 -2.85
N VAL A 447 58.45 -0.05 -2.61
CA VAL A 447 58.81 1.12 -1.77
C VAL A 447 57.85 1.25 -0.60
N ARG A 448 58.40 1.38 0.62
CA ARG A 448 57.66 1.61 1.87
C ARG A 448 57.92 3.04 2.38
N VAL A 449 56.98 3.93 2.08
CA VAL A 449 57.05 5.34 2.46
C VAL A 449 56.61 5.50 3.92
N ALA A 450 57.58 5.66 4.82
CA ALA A 450 57.39 5.85 6.27
C ALA A 450 57.69 7.28 6.77
N SER A 451 58.12 8.16 5.88
CA SER A 451 58.36 9.59 6.10
C SER A 451 57.84 10.39 4.91
N ALA A 452 57.75 11.72 5.02
CA ALA A 452 57.40 12.55 3.88
C ALA A 452 58.47 12.46 2.78
N VAL A 453 58.05 12.16 1.54
CA VAL A 453 58.90 12.09 0.35
C VAL A 453 58.37 13.05 -0.72
N ASN A 454 59.26 13.66 -1.51
CA ASN A 454 58.92 14.60 -2.58
C ASN A 454 59.35 14.02 -3.94
N VAL A 455 58.36 13.68 -4.78
CA VAL A 455 58.55 13.24 -6.17
C VAL A 455 58.57 14.48 -7.07
N ALA A 456 59.76 15.08 -7.20
CA ALA A 456 59.98 16.30 -7.96
C ALA A 456 60.15 16.08 -9.48
N GLY A 457 60.28 14.82 -9.93
CA GLY A 457 60.51 14.44 -11.33
C GLY A 457 59.87 13.09 -11.67
N ALA A 458 60.36 12.43 -12.71
CA ALA A 458 59.94 11.05 -13.02
C ALA A 458 60.61 10.07 -12.05
N SER A 459 59.80 9.25 -11.36
CA SER A 459 60.26 8.19 -10.45
C SER A 459 59.55 6.87 -10.79
N ASN A 460 60.12 5.75 -10.36
CA ASN A 460 59.59 4.42 -10.63
C ASN A 460 59.57 3.56 -9.36
N ALA A 461 58.58 2.67 -9.23
CA ALA A 461 58.52 1.61 -8.23
C ALA A 461 57.77 0.42 -8.85
N ASN A 462 57.94 -0.79 -8.33
CA ASN A 462 57.00 -1.88 -8.61
C ASN A 462 55.66 -1.59 -7.96
N ALA A 463 55.67 -1.31 -6.66
CA ALA A 463 54.50 -1.10 -5.82
C ALA A 463 54.83 -0.19 -4.63
N VAL A 464 53.82 0.47 -4.07
CA VAL A 464 53.97 1.38 -2.92
C VAL A 464 53.15 0.93 -1.72
N LEU A 465 53.78 0.91 -0.55
CA LEU A 465 53.15 0.85 0.77
C LEU A 465 53.35 2.20 1.49
N LEU A 466 52.26 2.89 1.79
CA LEU A 466 52.25 4.10 2.63
C LEU A 466 51.90 3.71 4.07
N THR A 467 52.82 4.00 5.01
CA THR A 467 52.79 3.58 6.42
C THR A 467 52.94 4.79 7.35
N THR A 468 52.75 4.61 8.66
CA THR A 468 52.77 5.68 9.69
C THR A 468 53.97 6.61 9.54
N GLY A 469 53.70 7.91 9.37
CA GLY A 469 54.70 8.97 9.12
C GLY A 469 54.88 9.34 7.64
N GLY A 470 54.42 8.51 6.72
CA GLY A 470 54.57 8.69 5.28
C GLY A 470 53.64 9.74 4.65
N SER A 471 54.15 10.43 3.63
CA SER A 471 53.34 11.18 2.65
C SER A 471 54.10 11.30 1.32
N ILE A 472 53.37 11.50 0.21
CA ILE A 472 53.98 11.60 -1.13
C ILE A 472 53.60 12.94 -1.75
N THR A 473 54.57 13.84 -1.83
CA THR A 473 54.40 15.22 -2.29
C THR A 473 55.12 15.46 -3.63
N GLY A 474 54.99 16.65 -4.19
CA GLY A 474 55.60 17.03 -5.47
C GLY A 474 54.62 17.03 -6.64
N SER A 475 55.14 17.38 -7.82
CA SER A 475 54.42 17.48 -9.10
C SER A 475 54.97 16.56 -10.19
N GLY A 476 55.89 15.67 -9.83
CA GLY A 476 56.42 14.64 -10.72
C GLY A 476 55.43 13.48 -10.91
N VAL A 477 55.86 12.47 -11.67
CA VAL A 477 55.07 11.27 -11.96
C VAL A 477 55.80 10.05 -11.45
N LEU A 478 55.14 9.29 -10.58
CA LEU A 478 55.59 8.00 -10.08
C LEU A 478 54.94 6.90 -10.92
N THR A 479 55.75 6.16 -11.67
CA THR A 479 55.30 4.99 -12.43
C THR A 479 55.33 3.75 -11.55
N LEU A 480 54.20 3.05 -11.45
CA LEU A 480 53.99 1.87 -10.63
C LEU A 480 53.91 0.64 -11.53
N GLY A 481 54.99 -0.13 -11.59
CA GLY A 481 55.16 -1.28 -12.48
C GLY A 481 54.04 -2.31 -12.35
N SER A 482 53.63 -2.66 -11.13
CA SER A 482 52.52 -3.60 -10.86
C SER A 482 51.14 -2.97 -10.92
N GLY A 483 51.06 -1.63 -10.98
CA GLY A 483 49.83 -0.88 -10.78
C GLY A 483 49.44 -0.60 -9.32
N VAL A 484 50.17 -1.14 -8.33
CA VAL A 484 49.67 -1.25 -6.94
C VAL A 484 50.07 -0.11 -6.00
N PHE A 485 49.09 0.41 -5.27
CA PHE A 485 49.25 1.35 -4.17
C PHE A 485 48.45 0.90 -2.93
N LEU A 486 49.12 0.76 -1.78
CA LEU A 486 48.52 0.38 -0.51
C LEU A 486 48.67 1.49 0.55
N ASN A 487 47.54 2.03 1.03
CA ASN A 487 47.51 3.02 2.10
C ASN A 487 47.06 2.42 3.45
N THR A 488 47.97 2.33 4.41
CA THR A 488 47.67 1.83 5.77
C THR A 488 47.42 2.93 6.80
N ILE A 489 47.55 4.23 6.45
CA ILE A 489 47.38 5.35 7.41
C ILE A 489 46.06 6.13 7.20
N PRO A 490 45.46 6.66 8.28
CA PRO A 490 44.29 7.53 8.17
C PRO A 490 44.67 8.90 7.61
N ASN A 491 43.83 9.41 6.70
CA ASN A 491 43.90 10.76 6.10
C ASN A 491 45.23 11.05 5.35
N ALA A 492 45.72 10.04 4.62
CA ALA A 492 46.90 10.16 3.78
C ALA A 492 46.74 11.22 2.67
N THR A 493 47.86 11.78 2.19
CA THR A 493 47.88 12.69 1.04
C THR A 493 48.94 12.29 0.01
N VAL A 494 48.55 12.35 -1.28
CA VAL A 494 49.40 12.08 -2.44
C VAL A 494 49.18 13.18 -3.48
N SER A 495 50.18 14.04 -3.74
CA SER A 495 50.09 15.09 -4.77
C SER A 495 50.83 14.76 -6.07
N ALA A 496 51.79 13.83 -6.03
CA ALA A 496 52.47 13.35 -7.23
C ALA A 496 51.50 12.57 -8.13
N GLY A 497 51.70 12.64 -9.46
CA GLY A 497 50.93 11.85 -10.41
C GLY A 497 51.30 10.36 -10.32
N LEU A 498 50.32 9.48 -10.55
CA LEU A 498 50.50 8.03 -10.55
C LEU A 498 50.26 7.47 -11.96
N ASN A 499 51.23 6.72 -12.47
CA ASN A 499 51.19 6.09 -13.79
C ASN A 499 51.24 4.56 -13.67
N PHE A 500 50.18 3.86 -14.10
CA PHE A 500 50.09 2.40 -14.05
C PHE A 500 50.52 1.73 -15.36
N GLY A 501 50.83 2.51 -16.40
CA GLY A 501 51.25 2.00 -17.71
C GLY A 501 50.22 1.09 -18.37
N ALA A 502 50.63 -0.14 -18.68
CA ALA A 502 49.76 -1.18 -19.26
C ALA A 502 48.99 -2.00 -18.21
N ASN A 503 49.23 -1.78 -16.92
CA ASN A 503 48.61 -2.54 -15.83
C ASN A 503 47.43 -1.78 -15.21
N GLU A 504 46.54 -2.52 -14.57
CA GLU A 504 45.40 -1.98 -13.82
C GLU A 504 45.90 -1.20 -12.59
N GLY A 505 45.44 0.03 -12.41
CA GLY A 505 45.72 0.77 -11.17
C GLY A 505 44.94 0.20 -10.00
N ILE A 506 45.60 -0.47 -9.06
CA ILE A 506 44.95 -1.09 -7.90
C ILE A 506 45.25 -0.24 -6.65
N LEU A 507 44.23 0.49 -6.20
CA LEU A 507 44.26 1.31 -4.99
C LEU A 507 43.66 0.52 -3.82
N HIS A 508 44.52 -0.07 -3.00
CA HIS A 508 44.16 -0.62 -1.69
C HIS A 508 44.14 0.52 -0.67
N THR A 509 42.96 0.97 -0.27
CA THR A 509 42.80 2.07 0.71
C THR A 509 42.06 1.58 1.96
N PRO A 510 42.63 0.69 2.78
CA PRO A 510 42.02 0.29 4.04
C PRO A 510 41.76 1.47 4.99
N ASN A 511 42.62 2.48 4.94
CA ASN A 511 42.40 3.77 5.62
C ASN A 511 42.30 4.92 4.59
N SER A 512 41.70 6.04 5.02
CA SER A 512 41.31 7.13 4.12
C SER A 512 42.50 7.90 3.51
N ILE A 513 42.34 8.40 2.29
CA ILE A 513 43.39 9.04 1.48
C ILE A 513 42.80 10.12 0.55
N THR A 514 43.60 11.15 0.25
CA THR A 514 43.32 12.16 -0.77
C THR A 514 44.43 12.17 -1.83
N PHE A 515 44.03 12.03 -3.10
CA PHE A 515 44.89 12.12 -4.26
C PHE A 515 44.63 13.44 -4.99
N SER A 516 45.66 14.26 -5.14
CA SER A 516 45.62 15.52 -5.91
C SER A 516 46.41 15.45 -7.22
N GLY A 517 47.27 14.44 -7.38
CA GLY A 517 48.00 14.16 -8.61
C GLY A 517 47.14 13.48 -9.68
N GLN A 518 47.56 13.56 -10.95
CA GLN A 518 46.85 12.92 -12.06
C GLN A 518 47.12 11.41 -12.11
N PHE A 519 46.11 10.63 -12.53
CA PHE A 519 46.23 9.21 -12.80
C PHE A 519 46.34 8.94 -14.31
N THR A 520 47.28 8.08 -14.71
CA THR A 520 47.53 7.69 -16.11
C THR A 520 47.78 6.18 -16.24
N GLY A 521 47.52 5.62 -17.42
CA GLY A 521 47.58 4.17 -17.69
C GLY A 521 46.54 3.76 -18.74
N THR A 522 46.44 2.47 -19.06
CA THR A 522 45.57 1.98 -20.15
C THR A 522 44.59 0.87 -19.78
N ALA A 523 44.74 0.25 -18.60
CA ALA A 523 43.95 -0.92 -18.16
C ALA A 523 43.01 -0.63 -16.97
N GLY A 524 42.61 0.62 -16.78
CA GLY A 524 41.60 1.03 -15.79
C GLY A 524 42.13 1.26 -14.37
N LEU A 525 41.19 1.47 -13.45
CA LEU A 525 41.43 1.81 -12.05
C LEU A 525 40.44 1.09 -11.12
N THR A 526 40.95 0.31 -10.18
CA THR A 526 40.18 -0.39 -9.14
C THR A 526 40.49 0.16 -7.76
N LYS A 527 39.49 0.80 -7.13
CA LYS A 527 39.49 1.23 -5.73
C LYS A 527 38.93 0.12 -4.85
N THR A 528 39.66 -0.29 -3.83
CA THR A 528 39.23 -1.36 -2.90
C THR A 528 39.29 -0.90 -1.43
N SER A 529 38.80 -1.76 -0.53
CA SER A 529 38.81 -1.56 0.92
C SER A 529 37.96 -0.37 1.41
N ILE A 530 37.70 -0.32 2.72
CA ILE A 530 36.60 0.49 3.27
C ILE A 530 36.94 1.97 3.48
N GLY A 531 38.23 2.32 3.49
CA GLY A 531 38.69 3.70 3.66
C GLY A 531 38.26 4.61 2.50
N ALA A 532 38.02 5.88 2.81
CA ALA A 532 37.56 6.85 1.82
C ALA A 532 38.69 7.31 0.90
N ALA A 533 38.42 7.46 -0.40
CA ALA A 533 39.37 7.98 -1.37
C ALA A 533 38.84 9.25 -2.02
N THR A 534 39.51 10.39 -1.81
CA THR A 534 39.17 11.66 -2.43
C THR A 534 40.03 11.91 -3.66
N PHE A 535 39.41 11.94 -4.83
CA PHE A 535 40.00 12.32 -6.11
C PHE A 535 39.85 13.85 -6.27
N ALA A 536 40.85 14.57 -5.76
CA ALA A 536 40.94 16.03 -5.83
C ALA A 536 41.57 16.52 -7.15
N ASN A 537 42.14 15.61 -7.94
CA ASN A 537 42.57 15.88 -9.31
C ASN A 537 41.38 16.21 -10.23
N ALA A 538 41.48 17.30 -10.99
CA ALA A 538 40.46 17.63 -12.00
C ALA A 538 40.57 16.76 -13.27
N THR A 539 41.80 16.38 -13.65
CA THR A 539 42.10 15.75 -14.95
C THR A 539 43.03 14.55 -14.79
N SER A 540 42.50 13.35 -14.95
CA SER A 540 43.22 12.10 -15.15
C SER A 540 42.94 11.58 -16.55
N SER A 541 43.90 10.90 -17.18
CA SER A 541 43.84 10.49 -18.59
C SER A 541 44.11 9.00 -18.80
N TYR A 542 43.86 8.18 -17.78
CA TYR A 542 43.86 6.73 -17.97
C TYR A 542 42.65 6.26 -18.81
N THR A 543 42.85 5.20 -19.60
CA THR A 543 41.76 4.43 -20.23
C THR A 543 41.50 3.13 -19.48
N GLY A 544 40.40 2.45 -19.80
CA GLY A 544 39.88 1.28 -19.10
C GLY A 544 38.83 1.65 -18.03
N PRO A 545 38.14 0.63 -17.48
CA PRO A 545 37.04 0.82 -16.55
C PRO A 545 37.48 1.34 -15.18
N THR A 546 36.54 1.99 -14.49
CA THR A 546 36.74 2.47 -13.12
C THR A 546 35.84 1.65 -12.19
N ILE A 547 36.41 0.91 -11.23
CA ILE A 547 35.66 0.04 -10.31
C ILE A 547 35.85 0.51 -8.88
N ILE A 548 34.74 0.62 -8.13
CA ILE A 548 34.72 1.03 -6.73
C ILE A 548 34.18 -0.14 -5.91
N GLY A 549 35.09 -0.90 -5.31
CA GLY A 549 34.83 -2.14 -4.58
C GLY A 549 34.53 -1.98 -3.08
N GLY A 550 34.53 -0.76 -2.56
CA GLY A 550 34.22 -0.48 -1.15
C GLY A 550 34.54 0.97 -0.72
N GLY A 551 33.87 1.40 0.35
CA GLY A 551 34.06 2.71 0.99
C GLY A 551 33.53 3.91 0.18
N THR A 552 33.77 5.12 0.71
CA THR A 552 33.38 6.37 0.03
C THR A 552 34.45 6.81 -0.97
N THR A 553 34.11 6.86 -2.25
CA THR A 553 34.87 7.56 -3.28
C THR A 553 34.30 8.97 -3.45
N THR A 554 35.12 9.98 -3.22
CA THR A 554 34.76 11.39 -3.35
C THR A 554 35.45 11.99 -4.57
N TYR A 555 34.77 12.84 -5.35
CA TYR A 555 35.38 13.52 -6.51
C TYR A 555 34.98 15.00 -6.60
N LEU A 556 35.90 15.84 -7.10
CA LEU A 556 35.79 17.31 -6.99
C LEU A 556 35.52 18.07 -8.32
N ALA A 557 35.37 17.39 -9.45
CA ALA A 557 35.08 17.99 -10.76
C ALA A 557 34.09 17.14 -11.57
N SER A 558 33.54 17.67 -12.67
CA SER A 558 32.65 16.91 -13.56
C SER A 558 33.35 15.68 -14.17
N VAL A 559 32.57 14.64 -14.45
CA VAL A 559 33.02 13.38 -15.06
C VAL A 559 32.49 13.31 -16.48
N GLY A 560 33.35 13.52 -17.47
CA GLY A 560 33.00 13.34 -18.88
C GLY A 560 33.19 11.89 -19.36
N SER A 561 32.57 11.54 -20.49
CA SER A 561 32.82 10.28 -21.21
C SER A 561 33.79 10.54 -22.36
N GLY A 562 34.83 9.71 -22.49
CA GLY A 562 35.86 9.85 -23.53
C GLY A 562 36.79 11.06 -23.40
N VAL A 563 36.72 11.80 -22.29
CA VAL A 563 37.51 13.02 -22.03
C VAL A 563 38.08 13.02 -20.61
N ALA A 564 39.28 13.57 -20.43
CA ALA A 564 40.01 13.51 -19.17
C ALA A 564 39.27 14.23 -18.02
N GLY A 565 38.90 13.47 -16.98
CA GLY A 565 38.27 13.96 -15.75
C GLY A 565 38.80 13.23 -14.51
N PRO A 566 38.13 13.30 -13.34
CA PRO A 566 38.57 12.62 -12.12
C PRO A 566 38.80 11.10 -12.29
N PHE A 567 38.00 10.46 -13.15
CA PHE A 567 38.01 9.02 -13.43
C PHE A 567 38.49 8.68 -14.85
N GLY A 568 39.62 9.25 -15.26
CA GLY A 568 40.26 8.96 -16.54
C GLY A 568 39.58 9.63 -17.73
N SER A 569 39.83 9.11 -18.93
CA SER A 569 39.27 9.56 -20.21
C SER A 569 38.58 8.43 -20.98
N ASP A 570 38.02 7.46 -20.27
CA ASP A 570 37.38 6.27 -20.83
C ASP A 570 35.87 6.47 -21.09
N THR A 571 35.23 5.54 -21.82
CA THR A 571 33.80 5.56 -22.15
C THR A 571 32.97 4.45 -21.50
N SER A 572 33.61 3.43 -20.91
CA SER A 572 32.93 2.35 -20.19
C SER A 572 32.20 2.84 -18.94
N ALA A 573 31.31 2.02 -18.37
CA ALA A 573 30.63 2.35 -17.13
C ALA A 573 31.60 2.42 -15.93
N ILE A 574 31.34 3.34 -15.00
CA ILE A 574 31.93 3.31 -13.65
C ILE A 574 31.13 2.28 -12.83
N THR A 575 31.80 1.27 -12.29
CA THR A 575 31.14 0.16 -11.59
C THR A 575 31.17 0.35 -10.08
N LEU A 576 30.00 0.38 -9.44
CA LEU A 576 29.85 0.25 -7.98
C LEU A 576 29.69 -1.23 -7.65
N ALA A 577 30.74 -1.83 -7.10
CA ALA A 577 30.84 -3.27 -6.87
C ALA A 577 31.22 -3.62 -5.42
N PRO A 578 30.42 -3.23 -4.40
CA PRO A 578 30.72 -3.55 -3.00
C PRO A 578 30.99 -5.05 -2.81
N GLY A 579 31.99 -5.35 -1.97
CA GLY A 579 32.37 -6.72 -1.64
C GLY A 579 31.65 -7.30 -0.43
N ASP A 580 31.40 -6.47 0.57
CA ASP A 580 30.98 -6.90 1.90
C ASP A 580 29.90 -5.96 2.47
N PHE A 581 29.67 -6.04 3.78
CA PHE A 581 28.73 -5.19 4.50
C PHE A 581 29.24 -3.74 4.70
N THR A 582 29.88 -3.15 3.69
CA THR A 582 30.27 -1.75 3.66
C THR A 582 29.65 -1.00 2.48
N SER A 583 29.14 0.21 2.72
CA SER A 583 28.51 1.01 1.67
C SER A 583 29.58 1.58 0.74
N THR A 584 29.66 1.02 -0.47
CA THR A 584 30.29 1.68 -1.63
C THR A 584 29.54 2.98 -1.92
N LYS A 585 30.24 4.11 -1.96
CA LYS A 585 29.66 5.41 -2.32
C LYS A 585 30.46 6.11 -3.40
N LEU A 586 29.76 6.83 -4.27
CA LEU A 586 30.34 7.71 -5.27
C LEU A 586 29.71 9.11 -5.11
N ILE A 587 30.48 10.03 -4.52
CA ILE A 587 29.97 11.30 -3.99
C ILE A 587 30.72 12.48 -4.62
N TYR A 588 29.98 13.41 -5.24
CA TYR A 588 30.52 14.69 -5.65
C TYR A 588 30.63 15.64 -4.45
N ALA A 589 31.82 16.23 -4.28
CA ALA A 589 32.12 17.21 -3.22
C ALA A 589 32.91 18.42 -3.73
N GLY A 590 32.94 18.65 -5.06
CA GLY A 590 33.52 19.84 -5.66
C GLY A 590 32.74 21.12 -5.33
N ALA A 591 33.18 22.26 -5.83
CA ALA A 591 32.49 23.54 -5.64
C ALA A 591 31.63 23.90 -6.86
N GLY A 592 30.35 24.17 -6.63
CA GLY A 592 29.37 24.53 -7.66
C GLY A 592 28.59 23.33 -8.21
N ALA A 593 28.04 23.49 -9.42
CA ALA A 593 27.32 22.43 -10.11
C ALA A 593 28.27 21.57 -10.96
N ALA A 594 27.96 20.30 -11.14
CA ALA A 594 28.75 19.35 -11.93
C ALA A 594 27.89 18.44 -12.82
N SER A 595 28.54 17.81 -13.79
CA SER A 595 27.95 16.79 -14.68
C SER A 595 28.66 15.43 -14.55
N PHE A 596 27.94 14.36 -14.89
CA PHE A 596 28.40 12.97 -14.85
C PHE A 596 27.88 12.22 -16.08
N ALA A 597 28.68 12.19 -17.15
CA ALA A 597 28.31 11.69 -18.47
C ALA A 597 28.83 10.27 -18.79
N ARG A 598 29.50 9.60 -17.83
CA ARG A 598 29.77 8.15 -17.92
C ARG A 598 28.59 7.38 -17.32
N ASN A 599 28.31 6.20 -17.89
CA ASN A 599 27.30 5.29 -17.35
C ASN A 599 27.74 4.74 -15.98
N LEU A 600 26.77 4.31 -15.17
CA LEU A 600 26.99 3.72 -13.85
C LEU A 600 26.44 2.29 -13.82
N ASP A 601 27.25 1.34 -13.36
CA ASP A 601 26.88 -0.07 -13.25
C ASP A 601 26.87 -0.48 -11.77
N VAL A 602 25.69 -0.81 -11.24
CA VAL A 602 25.45 -1.06 -9.82
C VAL A 602 25.30 -2.56 -9.57
N ARG A 603 26.37 -3.19 -9.10
CA ARG A 603 26.50 -4.65 -8.92
C ARG A 603 26.73 -5.01 -7.45
N ALA A 604 25.78 -5.69 -6.83
CA ALA A 604 26.04 -6.44 -5.60
C ALA A 604 25.23 -7.74 -5.58
N PHE A 605 25.80 -8.77 -4.96
CA PHE A 605 25.18 -10.08 -4.89
C PHE A 605 24.49 -10.35 -3.53
N ASN A 606 24.49 -9.38 -2.61
CA ASN A 606 23.51 -9.21 -1.51
C ASN A 606 23.78 -7.88 -0.76
N ALA A 607 23.01 -7.42 0.25
CA ALA A 607 21.97 -8.10 1.01
C ALA A 607 20.67 -7.29 1.17
N ILE A 608 19.53 -7.95 0.94
CA ILE A 608 18.21 -7.42 1.28
C ILE A 608 18.08 -7.29 2.81
N GLY A 609 17.66 -6.12 3.28
CA GLY A 609 17.26 -5.86 4.67
C GLY A 609 18.06 -4.79 5.40
N ASN A 610 19.35 -4.60 5.11
CA ASN A 610 20.15 -3.54 5.76
C ASN A 610 20.37 -2.33 4.85
N GLN A 611 19.48 -1.37 5.03
CA GLN A 611 19.36 -0.12 4.28
C GLN A 611 20.61 0.78 4.34
N ALA A 612 21.42 0.68 5.41
CA ALA A 612 22.65 1.46 5.57
C ALA A 612 23.80 1.03 4.63
N LEU A 613 23.64 -0.09 3.93
CA LEU A 613 24.71 -0.77 3.17
C LEU A 613 24.54 -0.71 1.65
N LEU A 614 23.44 -0.14 1.15
CA LEU A 614 23.25 0.01 -0.29
C LEU A 614 24.35 0.87 -0.94
N PRO A 615 24.73 0.60 -2.20
CA PRO A 615 25.47 1.54 -3.03
C PRO A 615 24.86 2.93 -3.01
N GLN A 616 25.69 3.97 -2.91
CA GLN A 616 25.21 5.35 -2.83
C GLN A 616 25.79 6.25 -3.92
N PHE A 617 24.95 7.09 -4.52
CA PHE A 617 25.35 8.10 -5.52
C PHE A 617 24.74 9.47 -5.19
N GLY A 618 25.47 10.54 -5.46
CA GLY A 618 24.98 11.92 -5.30
C GLY A 618 26.02 12.89 -4.78
N VAL A 619 25.64 13.76 -3.83
CA VAL A 619 26.45 14.94 -3.43
C VAL A 619 26.62 15.06 -1.91
N SER A 620 27.71 15.69 -1.45
CA SER A 620 27.97 15.95 -0.03
C SER A 620 27.52 17.33 0.47
N ALA A 621 27.07 18.22 -0.42
CA ALA A 621 26.74 19.62 -0.12
C ALA A 621 25.52 20.09 -0.92
N ALA A 622 24.99 21.29 -0.60
CA ALA A 622 23.79 21.88 -1.21
C ALA A 622 24.08 22.37 -2.65
N GLN A 623 24.18 21.43 -3.59
CA GLN A 623 24.69 21.65 -4.95
C GLN A 623 23.89 20.84 -5.98
N SER A 624 24.08 21.16 -7.27
CA SER A 624 23.44 20.46 -8.38
C SER A 624 24.40 19.45 -9.04
N LEU A 625 23.95 18.22 -9.26
CA LEU A 625 24.64 17.19 -10.03
C LEU A 625 23.71 16.66 -11.12
N THR A 626 24.12 16.81 -12.39
CA THR A 626 23.40 16.24 -13.53
C THR A 626 24.12 14.98 -13.99
N MET A 627 23.40 13.87 -14.14
CA MET A 627 23.90 12.60 -14.64
C MET A 627 23.30 12.32 -16.02
N ASP A 628 24.15 12.35 -17.04
CA ASP A 628 23.76 12.21 -18.45
C ASP A 628 24.06 10.81 -19.02
N GLY A 629 24.83 9.99 -18.28
CA GLY A 629 25.03 8.57 -18.59
C GLY A 629 23.95 7.68 -17.96
N ASP A 630 23.76 6.47 -18.51
CA ASP A 630 22.75 5.51 -18.07
C ASP A 630 23.08 4.85 -16.71
N ILE A 631 22.07 4.25 -16.07
CA ILE A 631 22.24 3.45 -14.85
C ILE A 631 21.78 2.01 -15.09
N ALA A 632 22.69 1.05 -14.92
CA ALA A 632 22.36 -0.38 -14.88
C ALA A 632 22.26 -0.87 -13.42
N LEU A 633 21.07 -1.31 -13.01
CA LEU A 633 20.80 -1.79 -11.65
C LEU A 633 20.70 -3.33 -11.61
N SER A 634 21.81 -4.02 -11.36
CA SER A 634 21.74 -5.41 -10.88
C SER A 634 21.33 -5.47 -9.40
N PHE A 635 21.56 -4.39 -8.65
CA PHE A 635 21.26 -4.23 -7.24
C PHE A 635 20.67 -2.83 -6.95
N PRO A 636 19.94 -2.60 -5.84
CA PRO A 636 19.37 -1.28 -5.55
C PRO A 636 20.41 -0.17 -5.38
N LEU A 637 20.03 1.06 -5.76
CA LEU A 637 20.85 2.27 -5.66
C LEU A 637 20.16 3.30 -4.76
N ASN A 638 20.90 3.81 -3.78
CA ASN A 638 20.45 4.89 -2.90
C ASN A 638 20.99 6.25 -3.39
N PHE A 639 20.10 7.20 -3.68
CA PHE A 639 20.50 8.59 -3.85
C PHE A 639 20.77 9.26 -2.49
N THR A 640 21.75 10.17 -2.47
CA THR A 640 22.10 10.93 -1.26
C THR A 640 22.47 12.37 -1.59
N GLY A 641 22.02 13.30 -0.77
CA GLY A 641 22.34 14.72 -0.90
C GLY A 641 22.22 15.46 0.43
N ALA A 642 22.79 16.67 0.48
CA ALA A 642 22.53 17.60 1.58
C ALA A 642 21.18 18.33 1.38
N ALA A 643 20.77 19.11 2.37
CA ALA A 643 19.57 19.94 2.27
C ALA A 643 19.71 20.97 1.14
N GLY A 644 18.68 21.08 0.29
CA GLY A 644 18.71 21.97 -0.88
C GLY A 644 19.61 21.50 -2.03
N ALA A 645 20.18 20.30 -1.96
CA ALA A 645 20.84 19.69 -3.10
C ALA A 645 19.85 19.27 -4.20
N ALA A 646 20.32 19.19 -5.44
CA ALA A 646 19.59 18.67 -6.59
C ALA A 646 20.42 17.60 -7.31
N VAL A 647 19.84 16.44 -7.57
CA VAL A 647 20.42 15.38 -8.40
C VAL A 647 19.45 15.11 -9.55
N THR A 648 19.90 15.31 -10.79
CA THR A 648 19.10 15.07 -12.00
C THR A 648 19.70 13.90 -12.77
N VAL A 649 18.89 12.92 -13.16
CA VAL A 649 19.30 11.77 -13.96
C VAL A 649 18.56 11.82 -15.31
N ASN A 650 19.33 12.05 -16.37
CA ASN A 650 18.89 12.11 -17.76
C ASN A 650 19.09 10.81 -18.52
N GLY A 651 20.11 10.01 -18.17
CA GLY A 651 20.31 8.67 -18.73
C GLY A 651 19.27 7.66 -18.26
N ASP A 652 19.13 6.56 -18.99
CA ASP A 652 18.08 5.57 -18.74
C ASP A 652 18.44 4.64 -17.56
N VAL A 653 17.49 4.40 -16.64
CA VAL A 653 17.67 3.50 -15.49
C VAL A 653 17.01 2.13 -15.75
N SER A 654 17.84 1.09 -15.87
CA SER A 654 17.46 -0.28 -16.28
C SER A 654 17.83 -1.34 -15.23
N GLY A 655 17.33 -2.57 -15.39
CA GLY A 655 17.72 -3.73 -14.55
C GLY A 655 16.69 -4.18 -13.51
N SER A 656 17.12 -4.97 -12.53
CA SER A 656 16.29 -5.59 -11.48
C SER A 656 16.32 -4.88 -10.12
N GLY A 657 17.26 -3.95 -9.90
CA GLY A 657 17.31 -3.15 -8.69
C GLY A 657 16.19 -2.09 -8.60
N PHE A 658 16.06 -1.50 -7.41
CA PHE A 658 15.15 -0.39 -7.12
C PHE A 658 15.91 0.89 -6.76
N LEU A 659 15.26 2.04 -6.86
CA LEU A 659 15.79 3.35 -6.46
C LEU A 659 15.21 3.80 -5.11
N THR A 660 16.01 4.47 -4.27
CA THR A 660 15.64 4.83 -2.88
C THR A 660 16.44 6.03 -2.35
N ASP A 661 15.98 6.63 -1.24
CA ASP A 661 16.47 7.90 -0.67
C ASP A 661 16.57 7.93 0.87
N PHE A 662 17.49 7.14 1.44
CA PHE A 662 17.71 7.05 2.89
C PHE A 662 18.21 8.32 3.59
N SER A 663 18.57 9.38 2.86
CA SER A 663 18.96 10.66 3.46
C SER A 663 17.73 11.53 3.78
N ALA A 664 17.43 11.71 5.07
CA ALA A 664 16.35 12.58 5.54
C ALA A 664 16.73 14.09 5.48
N THR A 665 17.11 14.56 4.29
CA THR A 665 17.82 15.83 4.10
C THR A 665 17.05 16.89 3.32
N SER A 666 15.96 16.55 2.61
CA SER A 666 15.26 17.45 1.68
C SER A 666 16.13 17.81 0.46
N THR A 667 16.65 16.76 -0.19
CA THR A 667 17.24 16.80 -1.53
C THR A 667 16.14 16.70 -2.60
N THR A 668 16.34 17.29 -3.78
CA THR A 668 15.50 17.04 -4.97
C THR A 668 16.18 16.02 -5.88
N ILE A 669 15.47 14.95 -6.24
CA ILE A 669 15.92 13.92 -7.17
C ILE A 669 15.01 13.96 -8.39
N THR A 670 15.54 14.33 -9.56
CA THR A 670 14.80 14.42 -10.82
C THR A 670 15.17 13.26 -11.72
N LEU A 671 14.19 12.51 -12.22
CA LEU A 671 14.40 11.39 -13.14
C LEU A 671 13.71 11.69 -14.46
N THR A 672 14.47 11.89 -15.55
CA THR A 672 13.92 12.28 -16.86
C THR A 672 14.07 11.18 -17.93
N GLY A 673 14.95 10.19 -17.73
CA GLY A 673 15.18 9.06 -18.64
C GLY A 673 13.99 8.10 -18.83
N ASN A 674 14.12 7.20 -19.81
CA ASN A 674 13.14 6.21 -20.24
C ASN A 674 13.23 4.93 -19.38
N ASN A 675 13.09 5.10 -18.06
CA ASN A 675 13.52 4.09 -17.10
C ASN A 675 12.69 2.79 -17.21
N THR A 676 13.39 1.66 -17.33
CA THR A 676 12.80 0.32 -17.53
C THR A 676 12.91 -0.60 -16.32
N HIS A 677 13.69 -0.21 -15.30
CA HIS A 677 14.01 -1.06 -14.16
C HIS A 677 12.77 -1.64 -13.43
N THR A 678 12.86 -2.92 -13.08
CA THR A 678 11.72 -3.72 -12.58
C THR A 678 11.58 -3.73 -11.07
N GLY A 679 12.59 -3.28 -10.32
CA GLY A 679 12.51 -3.15 -8.86
C GLY A 679 11.62 -2.00 -8.39
N GLY A 680 11.43 -0.97 -9.23
CA GLY A 680 10.64 0.23 -8.92
C GLY A 680 11.31 1.14 -7.90
N MET A 681 10.51 1.72 -7.01
CA MET A 681 10.92 2.73 -6.04
C MET A 681 10.68 2.26 -4.60
N GLU A 682 11.51 2.69 -3.65
CA GLU A 682 11.29 2.49 -2.22
C GLU A 682 11.61 3.77 -1.43
N PHE A 683 10.58 4.47 -0.97
CA PHE A 683 10.70 5.71 -0.17
C PHE A 683 10.60 5.38 1.34
N THR A 684 11.55 5.81 2.15
CA THR A 684 11.85 5.12 3.42
C THR A 684 12.00 6.01 4.67
N GLY A 685 12.18 7.32 4.52
CA GLY A 685 12.23 8.19 5.71
C GLY A 685 12.57 9.67 5.49
N GLY A 686 12.59 10.15 4.25
CA GLY A 686 13.00 11.51 3.92
C GLY A 686 11.87 12.49 3.61
N SER A 687 12.19 13.78 3.66
CA SER A 687 11.37 14.88 3.14
C SER A 687 11.84 15.32 1.75
N ASN A 688 12.39 14.38 0.98
CA ASN A 688 12.97 14.63 -0.34
C ASN A 688 11.88 14.84 -1.40
N THR A 689 12.25 15.53 -2.49
CA THR A 689 11.34 15.75 -3.62
C THR A 689 11.75 14.85 -4.79
N TRP A 690 10.88 13.93 -5.18
CA TRP A 690 11.04 13.09 -6.37
C TRP A 690 10.31 13.74 -7.55
N ALA A 691 11.08 14.28 -8.49
CA ALA A 691 10.58 14.98 -9.66
C ALA A 691 10.49 14.03 -10.87
N VAL A 692 9.26 13.75 -11.29
CA VAL A 692 8.87 12.90 -12.41
C VAL A 692 9.08 13.69 -13.71
N GLY A 693 10.16 13.39 -14.42
CA GLY A 693 10.52 14.02 -15.69
C GLY A 693 10.01 13.29 -16.92
N SER A 694 9.63 12.02 -16.80
CA SER A 694 9.02 11.16 -17.83
C SER A 694 7.95 10.25 -17.22
N ASP A 695 7.01 9.74 -18.02
CA ASP A 695 5.96 8.82 -17.53
C ASP A 695 6.53 7.46 -17.09
N THR A 696 7.75 7.15 -17.53
CA THR A 696 8.54 5.97 -17.15
C THR A 696 9.47 6.22 -15.96
N ALA A 697 9.53 7.43 -15.39
CA ALA A 697 10.58 7.85 -14.45
C ALA A 697 10.82 6.88 -13.28
N PHE A 698 9.77 6.23 -12.78
CA PHE A 698 9.82 5.29 -11.65
C PHE A 698 9.93 3.80 -12.07
N GLY A 699 10.33 3.54 -13.32
CA GLY A 699 10.52 2.19 -13.84
C GLY A 699 9.19 1.45 -14.05
N THR A 700 9.27 0.12 -14.09
CA THR A 700 8.12 -0.78 -14.27
C THR A 700 7.67 -1.47 -12.97
N GLY A 701 8.46 -1.36 -11.91
CA GLY A 701 8.14 -1.90 -10.58
C GLY A 701 7.12 -1.04 -9.78
N PRO A 702 6.73 -1.49 -8.58
CA PRO A 702 5.86 -0.72 -7.70
C PRO A 702 6.59 0.46 -7.04
N ILE A 703 5.83 1.44 -6.55
CA ILE A 703 6.32 2.46 -5.61
C ILE A 703 5.99 1.97 -4.20
N LYS A 704 7.03 1.58 -3.45
CA LYS A 704 6.91 1.22 -2.03
C LYS A 704 7.13 2.44 -1.14
N MET A 705 6.40 2.50 -0.02
CA MET A 705 6.58 3.54 1.00
C MET A 705 6.73 2.88 2.38
N VAL A 706 7.98 2.70 2.81
CA VAL A 706 8.38 2.00 4.06
C VAL A 706 8.82 3.04 5.09
N MET A 707 7.92 3.98 5.38
CA MET A 707 8.23 5.23 6.06
C MET A 707 8.31 5.06 7.59
N LEU A 708 9.46 5.44 8.18
CA LEU A 708 9.63 5.56 9.64
C LEU A 708 9.44 6.99 10.16
N SER A 709 9.71 8.00 9.33
CA SER A 709 9.65 9.43 9.66
C SER A 709 9.62 10.28 8.39
N GLY A 710 9.17 11.54 8.45
CA GLY A 710 9.19 12.45 7.29
C GLY A 710 8.06 12.19 6.28
N GLN A 711 8.10 12.89 5.15
CA GLN A 711 7.08 12.80 4.09
C GLN A 711 7.71 13.16 2.73
N PRO A 712 7.96 12.20 1.82
CA PRO A 712 8.45 12.50 0.48
C PRO A 712 7.41 13.29 -0.31
N THR A 713 7.88 14.15 -1.20
CA THR A 713 7.04 14.90 -2.14
C THR A 713 7.24 14.38 -3.56
N ILE A 714 6.19 13.99 -4.26
CA ILE A 714 6.24 13.70 -5.70
C ILE A 714 5.74 14.93 -6.47
N VAL A 715 6.46 15.34 -7.51
CA VAL A 715 6.09 16.45 -8.40
C VAL A 715 6.28 16.06 -9.86
N ALA A 716 5.39 16.49 -10.76
CA ALA A 716 5.60 16.38 -12.20
C ALA A 716 6.43 17.57 -12.71
N VAL A 717 7.44 17.33 -13.57
CA VAL A 717 8.30 18.36 -14.18
C VAL A 717 8.43 18.17 -15.68
N GLY A 718 8.58 19.27 -16.42
CA GLY A 718 8.60 19.24 -17.89
C GLY A 718 7.23 18.98 -18.53
N GLY A 719 6.13 19.30 -17.82
CA GLY A 719 4.75 19.17 -18.28
C GLY A 719 3.93 18.11 -17.51
N PRO A 720 2.70 17.81 -17.98
CA PRO A 720 1.85 16.74 -17.45
C PRO A 720 2.54 15.37 -17.44
N ARG A 721 2.29 14.53 -16.44
CA ARG A 721 2.87 13.17 -16.34
C ARG A 721 1.88 12.11 -15.89
N ILE A 722 2.10 10.87 -16.33
CA ILE A 722 1.39 9.68 -15.87
C ILE A 722 2.36 8.84 -15.02
N VAL A 723 1.89 8.35 -13.88
CA VAL A 723 2.57 7.39 -13.01
C VAL A 723 1.79 6.06 -13.09
N PRO A 724 2.24 5.10 -13.94
CA PRO A 724 1.55 3.81 -14.11
C PRO A 724 1.82 2.82 -12.96
N ASN A 725 2.78 3.13 -12.09
CA ASN A 725 3.25 2.25 -11.03
C ASN A 725 2.19 2.04 -9.93
N ASN A 726 1.95 0.80 -9.53
CA ASN A 726 1.15 0.51 -8.32
C ASN A 726 1.88 1.05 -7.07
N VAL A 727 1.16 1.71 -6.18
CA VAL A 727 1.68 2.32 -4.96
C VAL A 727 1.29 1.47 -3.76
N VAL A 728 2.27 1.11 -2.92
CA VAL A 728 2.03 0.35 -1.69
C VAL A 728 2.75 0.99 -0.50
N ALA A 729 1.99 1.51 0.46
CA ALA A 729 2.54 2.01 1.72
C ALA A 729 2.42 0.99 2.85
N LEU A 730 3.53 0.84 3.59
CA LEU A 730 3.73 -0.08 4.71
C LEU A 730 4.35 0.74 5.86
N SER A 731 3.54 1.58 6.50
CA SER A 731 4.02 2.59 7.44
C SER A 731 3.29 2.55 8.79
N ILE A 732 3.93 3.17 9.77
CA ILE A 732 3.39 3.52 11.09
C ILE A 732 3.23 5.04 11.27
N ALA A 733 3.59 5.84 10.26
CA ALA A 733 3.55 7.30 10.28
C ALA A 733 2.14 7.86 10.00
N ALA A 734 1.81 8.99 10.64
CA ALA A 734 0.52 9.66 10.48
C ALA A 734 0.33 10.39 9.13
N ASN A 735 1.41 10.60 8.36
CA ASN A 735 1.37 11.14 7.01
C ASN A 735 2.33 10.33 6.12
N TYR A 736 1.93 10.09 4.87
CA TYR A 736 2.63 9.15 3.98
C TYR A 736 3.45 9.84 2.88
N TRP A 737 2.80 10.67 2.04
CA TRP A 737 3.45 11.48 1.00
C TRP A 737 2.74 12.83 0.83
N THR A 738 3.39 13.74 0.10
CA THR A 738 2.74 14.88 -0.54
C THR A 738 2.81 14.72 -2.06
N ILE A 739 1.70 14.96 -2.77
CA ILE A 739 1.72 15.22 -4.22
C ILE A 739 1.73 16.74 -4.40
N GLY A 740 2.73 17.28 -5.11
CA GLY A 740 2.97 18.72 -5.20
C GLY A 740 3.33 19.20 -6.61
N GLY A 741 3.80 20.45 -6.70
CA GLY A 741 4.16 21.10 -7.96
C GLY A 741 3.03 21.92 -8.57
N THR A 742 3.15 22.17 -9.87
CA THR A 742 2.21 22.99 -10.67
C THR A 742 1.75 22.31 -11.97
N ASN A 743 2.32 21.15 -12.31
CA ASN A 743 1.99 20.39 -13.51
C ASN A 743 0.99 19.29 -13.19
N ASP A 744 0.29 18.82 -14.22
CA ASP A 744 -0.69 17.76 -14.06
C ASP A 744 -0.01 16.40 -13.77
N ILE A 745 -0.61 15.57 -12.93
CA ILE A 745 -0.09 14.23 -12.59
C ILE A 745 -1.23 13.22 -12.40
N ASP A 746 -1.22 12.14 -13.18
CA ASP A 746 -2.19 11.04 -13.08
C ASP A 746 -1.54 9.77 -12.52
N PHE A 747 -2.08 9.23 -11.44
CA PHE A 747 -1.70 7.93 -10.89
C PHE A 747 -2.67 6.86 -11.42
N ALA A 748 -2.24 6.18 -12.49
CA ALA A 748 -3.00 5.12 -13.15
C ALA A 748 -2.82 3.75 -12.45
N GLY A 749 -1.75 3.56 -11.69
CA GLY A 749 -1.57 2.38 -10.83
C GLY A 749 -2.47 2.40 -9.58
N ASN A 750 -2.81 1.23 -9.05
CA ASN A 750 -3.61 1.11 -7.82
C ASN A 750 -2.84 1.60 -6.59
N ILE A 751 -3.54 2.19 -5.61
CA ILE A 751 -2.95 2.86 -4.46
C ILE A 751 -3.43 2.18 -3.16
N VAL A 752 -2.52 1.47 -2.48
CA VAL A 752 -2.78 0.64 -1.30
C VAL A 752 -1.96 1.13 -0.10
N LEU A 753 -2.62 1.67 0.90
CA LEU A 753 -2.02 2.54 1.92
C LEU A 753 -2.26 1.99 3.34
N ALA A 754 -1.49 0.99 3.74
CA ALA A 754 -1.69 0.29 5.01
C ALA A 754 -1.04 1.05 6.18
N ASN A 755 -1.81 1.26 7.26
CA ASN A 755 -1.28 1.66 8.56
C ASN A 755 -1.17 0.40 9.43
N LEU A 756 0.03 0.07 9.89
CA LEU A 756 0.33 -1.16 10.63
C LEU A 756 -0.08 -1.09 12.12
N GLY A 757 -1.26 -0.53 12.42
CA GLY A 757 -1.93 -0.69 13.71
C GLY A 757 -2.00 0.54 14.62
N VAL A 758 -1.67 1.75 14.16
CA VAL A 758 -1.92 2.98 14.93
C VAL A 758 -3.38 3.42 14.76
N ALA A 759 -4.04 3.81 15.85
CA ALA A 759 -5.40 4.33 15.81
C ALA A 759 -5.42 5.72 15.13
N GLY A 760 -6.09 5.80 13.97
CA GLY A 760 -6.06 6.94 13.06
C GLY A 760 -5.40 6.55 11.74
N ALA A 761 -6.13 6.63 10.63
CA ALA A 761 -5.55 6.37 9.31
C ALA A 761 -4.57 7.49 8.95
N GLY A 762 -3.34 7.12 8.56
CA GLY A 762 -2.38 8.09 8.08
C GLY A 762 -2.88 8.76 6.79
N SER A 763 -2.51 10.03 6.58
CA SER A 763 -3.05 10.84 5.50
C SER A 763 -2.08 11.10 4.34
N HIS A 764 -2.67 11.29 3.16
CA HIS A 764 -1.98 11.64 1.92
C HIS A 764 -2.36 13.06 1.53
N THR A 765 -1.36 13.94 1.40
CA THR A 765 -1.59 15.37 1.16
C THR A 765 -1.46 15.68 -0.32
N ILE A 766 -2.55 16.09 -0.99
CA ILE A 766 -2.51 16.54 -2.37
C ILE A 766 -2.41 18.06 -2.35
N ASN A 767 -1.19 18.57 -2.46
CA ASN A 767 -0.81 19.99 -2.44
C ASN A 767 -0.50 20.58 -3.84
N ASN A 768 -0.59 19.78 -4.90
CA ASN A 768 -0.40 20.21 -6.29
C ASN A 768 -1.40 21.32 -6.66
N THR A 769 -0.94 22.31 -7.44
CA THR A 769 -1.80 23.36 -8.01
C THR A 769 -2.26 23.06 -9.44
N GLY A 770 -1.66 22.08 -10.12
CA GLY A 770 -2.17 21.48 -11.35
C GLY A 770 -3.31 20.48 -11.10
N LEU A 771 -3.71 19.76 -12.15
CA LEU A 771 -4.62 18.62 -12.07
C LEU A 771 -3.91 17.40 -11.46
N THR A 772 -4.44 16.85 -10.39
CA THR A 772 -4.05 15.52 -9.90
C THR A 772 -5.18 14.55 -10.20
N THR A 773 -4.90 13.41 -10.82
CA THR A 773 -5.89 12.35 -11.05
C THR A 773 -5.42 11.09 -10.35
N TYR A 774 -6.32 10.41 -9.64
CA TYR A 774 -6.14 9.02 -9.21
C TYR A 774 -7.13 8.17 -10.02
N SER A 775 -6.61 7.52 -11.07
CA SER A 775 -7.36 6.62 -11.95
C SER A 775 -7.29 5.15 -11.52
N GLY A 776 -6.24 4.74 -10.82
CA GLY A 776 -6.20 3.47 -10.11
C GLY A 776 -7.13 3.44 -8.88
N VAL A 777 -7.39 2.24 -8.34
CA VAL A 777 -8.20 2.05 -7.13
C VAL A 777 -7.44 2.54 -5.89
N LEU A 778 -8.00 3.53 -5.19
CA LEU A 778 -7.57 3.95 -3.86
C LEU A 778 -8.23 3.03 -2.81
N SER A 779 -7.43 2.16 -2.19
CA SER A 779 -7.96 1.02 -1.43
C SER A 779 -8.15 1.23 0.08
N ILE A 780 -7.36 2.09 0.71
CA ILE A 780 -7.29 2.34 2.17
C ILE A 780 -6.53 3.66 2.40
N GLY A 781 -6.43 4.13 3.64
CA GLY A 781 -5.75 5.38 4.01
C GLY A 781 -6.68 6.60 4.06
N GLY A 782 -6.18 7.70 4.62
CA GLY A 782 -6.87 9.00 4.65
C GLY A 782 -6.41 9.92 3.54
N LEU A 783 -7.31 10.76 3.03
CA LEU A 783 -7.01 11.74 1.98
C LEU A 783 -7.21 13.18 2.50
N ILE A 784 -6.23 14.05 2.22
CA ILE A 784 -6.30 15.48 2.52
C ILE A 784 -6.00 16.26 1.23
N LYS A 785 -7.00 16.98 0.73
CA LYS A 785 -6.86 17.80 -0.47
C LYS A 785 -6.54 19.25 -0.08
N ALA A 786 -5.27 19.64 -0.19
CA ALA A 786 -4.70 20.86 0.39
C ALA A 786 -4.22 21.92 -0.62
N GLY A 787 -3.92 21.53 -1.85
CA GLY A 787 -3.44 22.43 -2.91
C GLY A 787 -4.59 23.13 -3.63
N ALA A 788 -4.33 24.28 -4.25
CA ALA A 788 -5.34 25.05 -4.97
C ALA A 788 -5.87 24.37 -6.26
N GLY A 789 -5.21 23.33 -6.75
CA GLY A 789 -5.56 22.64 -8.00
C GLY A 789 -6.83 21.78 -7.91
N THR A 790 -7.04 20.92 -8.90
CA THR A 790 -8.12 19.92 -8.86
C THR A 790 -7.57 18.54 -8.55
N LEU A 791 -8.22 17.79 -7.65
CA LEU A 791 -8.00 16.35 -7.50
C LEU A 791 -9.21 15.61 -8.09
N VAL A 792 -8.99 14.71 -9.05
CA VAL A 792 -10.01 13.83 -9.63
C VAL A 792 -9.86 12.42 -9.07
N LEU A 793 -10.93 11.86 -8.55
CA LEU A 793 -11.01 10.46 -8.13
C LEU A 793 -11.95 9.73 -9.09
N SER A 794 -11.37 8.87 -9.94
CA SER A 794 -12.08 8.11 -10.99
C SER A 794 -12.07 6.59 -10.77
N GLY A 795 -11.20 6.09 -9.89
CA GLY A 795 -11.18 4.68 -9.49
C GLY A 795 -12.43 4.22 -8.73
N ASN A 796 -12.71 2.92 -8.79
CA ASN A 796 -13.68 2.24 -7.93
C ASN A 796 -13.09 2.06 -6.52
N ASN A 797 -13.03 3.16 -5.78
CA ASN A 797 -12.30 3.27 -4.53
C ASN A 797 -13.00 2.52 -3.37
N ILE A 798 -12.19 2.00 -2.45
CA ILE A 798 -12.65 1.19 -1.30
C ILE A 798 -12.00 1.60 0.03
N HIS A 799 -11.48 2.84 0.12
CA HIS A 799 -10.91 3.38 1.35
C HIS A 799 -11.98 3.86 2.36
N ASN A 800 -11.52 4.37 3.51
CA ASN A 800 -12.36 4.65 4.68
C ASN A 800 -12.93 6.10 4.72
N GLY A 801 -13.33 6.66 3.58
CA GLY A 801 -13.77 8.07 3.48
C GLY A 801 -12.61 9.07 3.25
N ILE A 802 -12.96 10.33 3.02
CA ILE A 802 -12.02 11.47 2.96
C ILE A 802 -12.17 12.30 4.22
N GLY A 803 -11.05 12.68 4.84
CA GLY A 803 -11.09 13.53 6.04
C GLY A 803 -11.51 14.96 5.71
N THR A 804 -10.74 15.64 4.85
CA THR A 804 -11.01 17.05 4.53
C THR A 804 -10.59 17.46 3.11
N VAL A 805 -11.46 18.25 2.47
CA VAL A 805 -11.12 19.11 1.34
C VAL A 805 -10.77 20.50 1.89
N ASN A 806 -9.48 20.75 2.11
CA ASN A 806 -8.97 22.00 2.68
C ASN A 806 -8.92 23.15 1.66
N ALA A 807 -8.60 22.86 0.39
CA ALA A 807 -8.51 23.86 -0.67
C ALA A 807 -8.68 23.25 -2.08
N GLY A 808 -8.91 24.12 -3.07
CA GLY A 808 -9.08 23.74 -4.47
C GLY A 808 -10.35 22.91 -4.69
N VAL A 809 -10.38 22.19 -5.82
CA VAL A 809 -11.51 21.29 -6.16
C VAL A 809 -11.15 19.84 -5.85
N LEU A 810 -12.10 19.09 -5.30
CA LEU A 810 -12.15 17.63 -5.33
C LEU A 810 -13.29 17.21 -6.26
N ARG A 811 -12.97 16.52 -7.35
CA ARG A 811 -13.95 16.02 -8.33
C ARG A 811 -14.16 14.51 -8.18
N VAL A 812 -15.40 14.13 -7.97
CA VAL A 812 -15.89 12.75 -7.93
C VAL A 812 -16.32 12.33 -9.33
N ALA A 813 -15.60 11.37 -9.90
CA ALA A 813 -15.90 10.82 -11.23
C ALA A 813 -16.43 9.37 -11.20
N HIS A 814 -16.46 8.72 -10.02
CA HIS A 814 -17.05 7.40 -9.82
C HIS A 814 -17.91 7.35 -8.54
N SER A 815 -18.96 6.51 -8.52
CA SER A 815 -19.98 6.52 -7.47
C SER A 815 -19.52 5.87 -6.15
N ASN A 816 -18.34 5.23 -6.16
CA ASN A 816 -17.62 4.81 -4.96
C ASN A 816 -16.33 5.63 -4.74
N ALA A 817 -16.10 6.76 -5.42
CA ALA A 817 -14.79 7.42 -5.43
C ALA A 817 -14.32 7.97 -4.07
N LEU A 818 -15.22 8.10 -3.08
CA LEU A 818 -14.91 8.47 -1.70
C LEU A 818 -14.73 7.24 -0.76
N GLY A 819 -14.91 6.02 -1.29
CA GLY A 819 -14.88 4.79 -0.51
C GLY A 819 -16.11 4.60 0.39
N THR A 820 -15.93 3.96 1.54
CA THR A 820 -16.99 3.74 2.54
C THR A 820 -16.97 4.82 3.63
N PRO A 821 -18.10 5.48 3.93
CA PRO A 821 -18.16 6.52 4.96
C PRO A 821 -17.92 5.95 6.38
N LEU A 822 -16.84 6.39 7.04
CA LEU A 822 -16.64 6.22 8.49
C LEU A 822 -16.82 7.53 9.29
N ALA A 823 -16.78 8.67 8.61
CA ALA A 823 -16.99 10.01 9.14
C ALA A 823 -17.47 10.93 8.00
N ASN A 824 -17.94 12.14 8.31
CA ASN A 824 -18.36 13.09 7.28
C ASN A 824 -17.17 13.62 6.48
N THR A 825 -17.26 13.62 5.14
CA THR A 825 -16.38 14.44 4.29
C THR A 825 -16.58 15.92 4.64
N LEU A 826 -15.53 16.58 5.15
CA LEU A 826 -15.55 18.01 5.46
C LEU A 826 -15.01 18.84 4.28
N VAL A 827 -15.80 19.81 3.80
CA VAL A 827 -15.36 20.85 2.85
C VAL A 827 -15.10 22.14 3.62
N ALA A 828 -13.88 22.66 3.50
CA ALA A 828 -13.44 23.90 4.13
C ALA A 828 -13.84 25.15 3.32
N THR A 829 -13.81 26.31 3.98
CA THR A 829 -14.10 27.61 3.35
C THR A 829 -13.15 27.86 2.17
N GLY A 830 -13.70 28.02 0.96
CA GLY A 830 -12.91 28.22 -0.26
C GLY A 830 -12.42 26.91 -0.93
N ALA A 831 -13.02 25.77 -0.57
CA ALA A 831 -12.85 24.50 -1.27
C ALA A 831 -14.20 24.02 -1.88
N THR A 832 -14.15 23.15 -2.88
CA THR A 832 -15.35 22.63 -3.56
C THR A 832 -15.28 21.13 -3.77
N LEU A 833 -16.34 20.42 -3.36
CA LEU A 833 -16.65 19.05 -3.81
C LEU A 833 -17.49 19.11 -5.09
N GLU A 834 -16.93 18.67 -6.21
CA GLU A 834 -17.56 18.70 -7.54
C GLU A 834 -17.98 17.29 -7.99
N MET A 835 -19.17 17.19 -8.60
CA MET A 835 -19.78 15.94 -9.05
C MET A 835 -20.36 16.07 -10.47
N THR A 836 -20.31 14.97 -11.22
CA THR A 836 -20.93 14.84 -12.54
C THR A 836 -21.48 13.43 -12.70
N ASN A 837 -22.80 13.31 -12.91
CA ASN A 837 -23.53 12.05 -13.06
C ASN A 837 -23.11 10.91 -12.09
N ASN A 838 -23.00 11.19 -10.79
CA ASN A 838 -22.48 10.25 -9.79
C ASN A 838 -23.32 10.15 -8.50
N SER A 839 -23.47 8.93 -7.98
CA SER A 839 -24.33 8.62 -6.83
C SER A 839 -23.51 8.23 -5.59
N LEU A 840 -23.33 9.19 -4.68
CA LEU A 840 -22.70 9.05 -3.36
C LEU A 840 -23.77 9.03 -2.24
N SER A 841 -24.92 8.39 -2.45
CA SER A 841 -26.14 8.56 -1.63
C SER A 841 -26.04 8.21 -0.14
N ALA A 842 -24.92 7.63 0.30
CA ALA A 842 -24.64 7.31 1.70
C ALA A 842 -23.62 8.26 2.38
N GLU A 843 -22.91 9.11 1.63
CA GLU A 843 -21.85 9.98 2.16
C GLU A 843 -22.43 11.23 2.85
N PRO A 844 -22.23 11.43 4.17
CA PRO A 844 -22.61 12.67 4.84
C PRO A 844 -21.52 13.73 4.62
N VAL A 845 -21.89 14.94 4.21
CA VAL A 845 -20.95 16.03 3.91
C VAL A 845 -21.17 17.19 4.86
N THR A 846 -20.10 17.73 5.44
CA THR A 846 -20.13 19.00 6.19
C THR A 846 -19.52 20.10 5.35
N ILE A 847 -20.20 21.23 5.14
CA ILE A 847 -19.73 22.33 4.26
C ILE A 847 -19.55 23.67 4.96
N ASN A 848 -18.67 24.49 4.38
CA ASN A 848 -18.36 25.84 4.82
C ASN A 848 -18.24 26.81 3.63
N GLY A 849 -18.94 27.95 3.71
CA GLY A 849 -18.84 29.04 2.76
C GLY A 849 -19.32 28.71 1.33
N SER A 850 -18.96 29.59 0.41
CA SER A 850 -19.46 29.57 -0.98
C SER A 850 -18.72 28.60 -1.91
N GLY A 851 -17.71 27.89 -1.41
CA GLY A 851 -16.71 27.19 -2.22
C GLY A 851 -15.85 28.13 -3.07
N ILE A 852 -15.31 27.62 -4.18
CA ILE A 852 -14.52 28.41 -5.14
C ILE A 852 -15.44 29.14 -6.11
N ALA A 853 -15.09 30.38 -6.46
CA ALA A 853 -15.96 31.28 -7.20
C ALA A 853 -15.59 31.47 -8.68
N ALA A 854 -16.62 31.47 -9.51
CA ALA A 854 -16.81 32.32 -10.70
C ALA A 854 -16.14 31.96 -12.04
N SER A 855 -15.25 30.97 -12.14
CA SER A 855 -14.85 30.39 -13.45
C SER A 855 -15.64 29.14 -13.83
N LEU A 856 -16.06 28.37 -12.81
CA LEU A 856 -16.87 27.16 -12.91
C LEU A 856 -17.98 27.25 -11.84
N GLY A 857 -18.94 28.15 -12.06
CA GLY A 857 -20.07 28.39 -11.14
C GLY A 857 -19.65 28.75 -9.70
N ALA A 858 -20.47 28.37 -8.71
CA ALA A 858 -20.19 28.55 -7.29
C ALA A 858 -20.86 27.45 -6.44
N GLY A 859 -20.20 27.02 -5.37
CA GLY A 859 -20.71 26.03 -4.42
C GLY A 859 -19.60 25.29 -3.66
N ALA A 860 -19.78 25.08 -2.35
CA ALA A 860 -18.95 24.17 -1.56
C ALA A 860 -19.26 22.70 -1.90
N VAL A 861 -20.53 22.38 -2.21
CA VAL A 861 -20.91 21.25 -3.06
C VAL A 861 -21.34 21.78 -4.42
N ARG A 862 -20.96 21.08 -5.49
CA ARG A 862 -21.19 21.47 -6.88
C ARG A 862 -21.58 20.29 -7.75
N SER A 863 -22.80 20.28 -8.26
CA SER A 863 -23.30 19.35 -9.28
C SER A 863 -23.30 20.05 -10.64
N THR A 864 -22.42 19.63 -11.56
CA THR A 864 -22.27 20.30 -12.86
C THR A 864 -23.32 19.84 -13.88
N SER A 865 -23.56 18.53 -13.96
CA SER A 865 -24.57 17.95 -14.85
C SER A 865 -24.88 16.48 -14.49
N GLY A 866 -25.90 15.94 -15.15
CA GLY A 866 -26.44 14.61 -14.90
C GLY A 866 -27.32 14.55 -13.63
N ASN A 867 -27.61 13.34 -13.19
CA ASN A 867 -28.27 13.12 -11.90
C ASN A 867 -27.20 12.70 -10.88
N ASN A 868 -27.10 13.46 -9.80
CA ASN A 868 -26.11 13.26 -8.73
C ASN A 868 -26.82 13.01 -7.40
N SER A 869 -26.16 12.34 -6.46
CA SER A 869 -26.69 12.23 -5.10
C SER A 869 -25.65 12.17 -3.99
N LEU A 870 -26.01 12.64 -2.80
CA LEU A 870 -25.21 12.60 -1.56
C LEU A 870 -26.08 12.12 -0.38
N GLY A 871 -25.46 11.85 0.78
CA GLY A 871 -26.15 11.70 2.06
C GLY A 871 -26.62 13.05 2.63
N ASN A 872 -26.67 13.17 3.96
CA ASN A 872 -27.03 14.44 4.63
C ASN A 872 -25.97 15.52 4.36
N VAL A 873 -26.38 16.79 4.25
CA VAL A 873 -25.47 17.95 4.13
C VAL A 873 -25.60 18.85 5.36
N THR A 874 -24.55 18.91 6.17
CA THR A 874 -24.47 19.75 7.38
C THR A 874 -23.81 21.09 7.06
N LEU A 875 -24.45 22.20 7.41
CA LEU A 875 -23.87 23.53 7.31
C LEU A 875 -23.07 23.84 8.59
N ALA A 876 -21.78 24.12 8.47
CA ALA A 876 -20.92 24.58 9.57
C ALA A 876 -20.64 26.11 9.51
N SER A 877 -21.03 26.75 8.41
CA SER A 877 -21.16 28.20 8.23
C SER A 877 -22.15 28.47 7.08
N SER A 878 -22.58 29.73 6.87
CA SER A 878 -23.49 30.06 5.74
C SER A 878 -22.82 29.71 4.41
N SER A 879 -23.49 28.89 3.60
CA SER A 879 -22.84 28.12 2.53
C SER A 879 -23.63 28.05 1.23
N THR A 880 -22.94 27.77 0.12
CA THR A 880 -23.55 27.62 -1.21
C THR A 880 -23.53 26.16 -1.68
N ILE A 881 -24.65 25.68 -2.21
CA ILE A 881 -24.74 24.44 -3.00
C ILE A 881 -25.08 24.82 -4.45
N GLY A 882 -24.17 24.52 -5.37
CA GLY A 882 -24.35 24.74 -6.80
C GLY A 882 -24.94 23.52 -7.49
N VAL A 883 -25.98 23.71 -8.29
CA VAL A 883 -26.48 22.72 -9.26
C VAL A 883 -26.68 23.46 -10.58
N ASP A 884 -25.72 23.37 -11.50
CA ASP A 884 -25.77 24.15 -12.74
C ASP A 884 -26.89 23.64 -13.65
N ALA A 885 -26.88 22.32 -13.89
CA ALA A 885 -27.84 21.58 -14.71
C ALA A 885 -28.11 20.19 -14.13
N GLY A 886 -29.19 19.55 -14.57
CA GLY A 886 -29.62 18.25 -14.06
C GLY A 886 -30.14 18.34 -12.62
N SER A 887 -29.80 17.36 -11.79
CA SER A 887 -30.28 17.28 -10.41
C SER A 887 -29.18 16.84 -9.43
N LEU A 888 -29.30 17.30 -8.18
CA LEU A 888 -28.56 16.80 -7.03
C LEU A 888 -29.55 16.39 -5.95
N THR A 889 -29.63 15.11 -5.62
CA THR A 889 -30.51 14.57 -4.56
C THR A 889 -29.71 14.28 -3.30
N VAL A 890 -30.06 14.92 -2.19
CA VAL A 890 -29.36 14.79 -0.91
C VAL A 890 -30.32 14.32 0.19
N GLY A 891 -29.76 13.92 1.33
CA GLY A 891 -30.51 13.68 2.56
C GLY A 891 -31.10 14.98 3.14
N ASN A 892 -31.08 15.12 4.46
CA ASN A 892 -31.45 16.40 5.08
C ASN A 892 -30.33 17.43 4.81
N VAL A 893 -30.68 18.67 4.47
CA VAL A 893 -29.76 19.81 4.49
C VAL A 893 -30.05 20.66 5.72
N GLY A 894 -29.06 20.94 6.56
CA GLY A 894 -29.31 21.80 7.71
C GLY A 894 -28.13 22.18 8.59
N GLY A 895 -28.37 23.16 9.45
CA GLY A 895 -27.44 23.82 10.35
C GLY A 895 -27.96 25.22 10.70
N ALA A 896 -27.40 25.87 11.73
CA ALA A 896 -27.82 27.20 12.19
C ALA A 896 -27.30 28.34 11.30
N PHE A 897 -27.35 28.15 9.98
CA PHE A 897 -26.72 28.99 8.97
C PHE A 897 -27.56 29.08 7.70
N ASP A 898 -27.24 30.02 6.83
CA ASP A 898 -27.96 30.26 5.57
C ASP A 898 -27.50 29.29 4.47
N LEU A 899 -28.44 28.90 3.62
CA LEU A 899 -28.21 28.10 2.42
C LEU A 899 -28.49 28.93 1.16
N ILE A 900 -27.49 29.01 0.27
CA ILE A 900 -27.65 29.53 -1.08
C ILE A 900 -27.68 28.35 -2.07
N LYS A 901 -28.82 28.14 -2.73
CA LYS A 901 -28.96 27.28 -3.90
C LYS A 901 -28.61 28.06 -5.17
N ALA A 902 -27.42 27.79 -5.71
CA ALA A 902 -26.93 28.38 -6.96
C ALA A 902 -27.24 27.49 -8.18
N GLY A 903 -27.35 28.11 -9.37
CA GLY A 903 -27.52 27.42 -10.65
C GLY A 903 -28.96 27.00 -10.97
N ALA A 904 -29.22 26.64 -12.22
CA ALA A 904 -30.56 26.39 -12.75
C ALA A 904 -31.10 24.98 -12.48
N GLY A 905 -30.21 23.98 -12.32
CA GLY A 905 -30.60 22.60 -12.01
C GLY A 905 -31.26 22.44 -10.64
N THR A 906 -31.90 21.30 -10.37
CA THR A 906 -32.68 21.08 -9.15
C THR A 906 -31.82 20.57 -7.99
N LEU A 907 -31.86 21.23 -6.83
CA LEU A 907 -31.41 20.62 -5.57
C LEU A 907 -32.62 19.98 -4.91
N SER A 908 -32.62 18.66 -4.78
CA SER A 908 -33.62 17.87 -4.08
C SER A 908 -33.06 17.44 -2.72
N ALA A 909 -33.75 17.74 -1.63
CA ALA A 909 -33.37 17.33 -0.28
C ALA A 909 -34.48 16.49 0.36
N GLY A 910 -34.14 15.66 1.34
CA GLY A 910 -35.12 15.06 2.23
C GLY A 910 -35.89 16.13 3.02
N ARG A 911 -35.16 17.11 3.59
CA ARG A 911 -35.69 18.27 4.34
C ARG A 911 -34.70 19.43 4.28
N TYR A 912 -35.19 20.65 4.44
CA TYR A 912 -34.36 21.83 4.76
C TYR A 912 -34.55 22.22 6.24
N ARG A 913 -33.45 22.45 6.97
CA ARG A 913 -33.42 22.95 8.36
C ARG A 913 -32.32 24.00 8.52
N VAL A 914 -32.60 25.21 8.05
CA VAL A 914 -31.60 26.27 7.83
C VAL A 914 -32.05 27.59 8.49
N THR A 915 -31.14 28.56 8.61
CA THR A 915 -31.50 29.94 8.96
C THR A 915 -32.26 30.55 7.79
N SER A 916 -31.58 31.00 6.74
CA SER A 916 -32.23 31.49 5.51
C SER A 916 -32.08 30.51 4.34
N LEU A 917 -33.01 30.53 3.38
CA LEU A 917 -32.90 29.84 2.10
C LEU A 917 -32.98 30.86 0.96
N SER A 918 -31.93 30.94 0.14
CA SER A 918 -31.90 31.73 -1.10
C SER A 918 -31.73 30.81 -2.30
N ALA A 919 -32.54 30.94 -3.35
CA ALA A 919 -32.47 30.06 -4.52
C ALA A 919 -32.53 30.80 -5.87
N THR A 920 -31.68 30.38 -6.81
CA THR A 920 -31.66 30.84 -8.22
C THR A 920 -32.14 29.79 -9.24
N GLY A 921 -32.68 28.68 -8.74
CA GLY A 921 -33.32 27.60 -9.50
C GLY A 921 -34.26 26.82 -8.57
N THR A 922 -34.56 25.56 -8.89
CA THR A 922 -35.43 24.75 -8.03
C THR A 922 -34.69 24.20 -6.80
N ALA A 923 -35.24 24.45 -5.61
CA ALA A 923 -35.07 23.65 -4.40
C ALA A 923 -36.32 22.76 -4.24
N ALA A 924 -36.16 21.51 -3.81
CA ALA A 924 -37.25 20.54 -3.73
C ALA A 924 -37.16 19.64 -2.50
N VAL A 925 -38.32 19.27 -1.93
CA VAL A 925 -38.44 18.33 -0.81
C VAL A 925 -38.88 16.96 -1.34
N THR A 926 -38.26 15.87 -0.87
CA THR A 926 -38.37 14.53 -1.50
C THR A 926 -38.79 13.39 -0.56
N LEU A 927 -39.12 13.69 0.69
CA LEU A 927 -39.88 12.75 1.50
C LEU A 927 -41.32 12.67 0.98
N GLY A 928 -42.00 11.54 1.20
CA GLY A 928 -43.43 11.40 0.92
C GLY A 928 -44.28 11.71 2.15
N ARG A 929 -45.58 11.94 1.94
CA ARG A 929 -46.61 12.26 2.96
C ARG A 929 -46.49 11.49 4.27
N ASP A 930 -46.21 10.19 4.19
CA ASP A 930 -46.23 9.27 5.33
C ASP A 930 -44.88 9.23 6.11
N ALA A 931 -43.91 10.06 5.73
CA ALA A 931 -42.61 10.12 6.40
C ALA A 931 -42.68 10.91 7.72
N ALA A 932 -42.22 10.29 8.81
CA ALA A 932 -42.13 10.94 10.12
C ALA A 932 -41.35 12.27 10.05
N ASN A 933 -41.90 13.32 10.65
CA ASN A 933 -41.37 14.70 10.71
C ASN A 933 -41.22 15.39 9.34
N LYS A 934 -42.14 15.18 8.38
CA LYS A 934 -42.10 15.72 6.98
C LYS A 934 -41.93 17.25 6.82
N VAL A 935 -41.93 18.00 7.91
CA VAL A 935 -41.77 19.46 7.94
C VAL A 935 -40.32 19.89 7.66
N SER A 936 -40.14 20.82 6.72
CA SER A 936 -38.94 21.66 6.61
C SER A 936 -39.06 22.93 7.46
N THR A 937 -37.95 23.53 7.88
CA THR A 937 -37.94 24.73 8.74
C THR A 937 -36.89 25.74 8.25
N ILE A 938 -37.33 26.97 8.05
CA ILE A 938 -36.50 28.12 7.65
C ILE A 938 -36.68 29.20 8.73
N ALA A 939 -35.66 29.36 9.58
CA ALA A 939 -35.76 30.19 10.78
C ALA A 939 -35.63 31.71 10.53
N GLY A 940 -35.22 32.09 9.31
CA GLY A 940 -35.05 33.46 8.84
C GLY A 940 -35.74 33.66 7.49
N GLY A 941 -35.02 34.23 6.51
CA GLY A 941 -35.59 34.62 5.22
C GLY A 941 -35.71 33.48 4.20
N LEU A 942 -36.79 33.50 3.41
CA LEU A 942 -36.90 32.76 2.14
C LEU A 942 -36.80 33.76 0.97
N THR A 943 -35.87 33.53 0.06
CA THR A 943 -35.64 34.38 -1.13
C THR A 943 -35.59 33.53 -2.38
N LEU A 944 -36.53 33.74 -3.29
CA LEU A 944 -36.56 33.09 -4.60
C LEU A 944 -36.27 34.13 -5.69
N ALA A 945 -35.29 33.87 -6.55
CA ALA A 945 -35.04 34.70 -7.73
C ALA A 945 -36.16 34.51 -8.78
N ALA A 946 -36.24 35.42 -9.76
CA ALA A 946 -37.15 35.25 -10.89
C ALA A 946 -36.87 33.91 -11.62
N GLY A 947 -37.88 33.04 -11.70
CA GLY A 947 -37.76 31.69 -12.26
C GLY A 947 -37.37 30.59 -11.25
N ALA A 948 -36.97 30.94 -10.02
CA ALA A 948 -36.66 29.96 -8.98
C ALA A 948 -37.93 29.36 -8.34
N SER A 949 -37.80 28.23 -7.66
CA SER A 949 -38.94 27.59 -6.96
C SER A 949 -38.50 26.84 -5.72
N LEU A 950 -39.41 26.77 -4.73
CA LEU A 950 -39.37 25.80 -3.65
C LEU A 950 -40.52 24.81 -3.87
N ASP A 951 -40.22 23.61 -4.36
CA ASP A 951 -41.21 22.53 -4.51
C ASP A 951 -41.29 21.72 -3.21
N LEU A 952 -42.46 21.75 -2.56
CA LEU A 952 -42.69 20.97 -1.34
C LEU A 952 -43.12 19.53 -1.63
N GLY A 953 -43.50 19.17 -2.86
CA GLY A 953 -44.15 17.90 -3.13
C GLY A 953 -45.41 17.75 -2.27
N ASP A 954 -45.48 16.73 -1.42
CA ASP A 954 -46.52 16.48 -0.42
C ASP A 954 -46.07 16.77 1.04
N ASN A 955 -45.03 17.59 1.20
CA ASN A 955 -44.43 17.98 2.48
C ASN A 955 -44.92 19.33 3.02
N ASP A 956 -44.54 19.61 4.27
CA ASP A 956 -44.95 20.79 5.02
C ASP A 956 -43.73 21.70 5.32
N LEU A 957 -43.97 22.97 5.65
CA LEU A 957 -42.94 23.99 5.86
C LEU A 957 -43.32 24.95 6.99
N ILE A 958 -42.34 25.26 7.86
CA ILE A 958 -42.39 26.33 8.86
C ILE A 958 -41.41 27.45 8.45
N LEU A 959 -41.87 28.70 8.52
CA LEU A 959 -41.10 29.92 8.26
C LEU A 959 -41.22 30.88 9.45
N ASN A 960 -40.17 31.04 10.26
CA ASN A 960 -40.28 31.73 11.55
C ASN A 960 -40.27 33.27 11.47
N THR A 961 -39.87 33.87 10.33
CA THR A 961 -39.85 35.34 10.14
C THR A 961 -40.42 35.79 8.79
N ALA A 962 -41.36 35.05 8.21
CA ALA A 962 -42.09 35.45 7.00
C ALA A 962 -43.39 36.21 7.35
N THR A 963 -44.03 36.81 6.34
CA THR A 963 -45.45 37.24 6.44
C THR A 963 -46.31 36.30 5.60
N THR A 964 -47.52 35.97 6.08
CA THR A 964 -48.49 35.17 5.30
C THR A 964 -48.67 35.72 3.89
N SER A 965 -48.94 37.01 3.75
CA SER A 965 -49.12 37.69 2.45
C SER A 965 -47.98 37.51 1.44
N THR A 966 -46.73 37.37 1.89
CA THR A 966 -45.59 37.10 1.01
C THR A 966 -45.59 35.64 0.54
N ILE A 967 -45.96 34.72 1.44
CA ILE A 967 -46.02 33.29 1.17
C ILE A 967 -47.25 32.93 0.31
N GLU A 968 -48.40 33.55 0.60
CA GLU A 968 -49.60 33.54 -0.25
C GLU A 968 -49.27 34.01 -1.66
N GLY A 969 -48.54 35.13 -1.83
CA GLY A 969 -48.12 35.60 -3.15
C GLY A 969 -47.24 34.59 -3.91
N LEU A 970 -46.30 33.93 -3.21
CA LEU A 970 -45.44 32.90 -3.79
C LEU A 970 -46.19 31.60 -4.13
N ILE A 971 -47.19 31.21 -3.33
CA ILE A 971 -48.05 30.04 -3.59
C ILE A 971 -49.04 30.35 -4.73
N LYS A 972 -49.72 31.50 -4.70
CA LYS A 972 -50.65 31.97 -5.74
C LYS A 972 -50.01 32.01 -7.12
N ASN A 973 -48.81 32.59 -7.22
CA ASN A 973 -48.08 32.67 -8.48
C ASN A 973 -47.78 31.24 -8.99
N ALA A 974 -47.22 30.38 -8.14
CA ALA A 974 -46.89 29.00 -8.49
C ALA A 974 -48.13 28.16 -8.86
N ARG A 975 -49.25 28.31 -8.13
CA ARG A 975 -50.52 27.58 -8.31
C ARG A 975 -51.10 27.80 -9.70
N ASN A 976 -51.07 29.03 -10.23
CA ASN A 976 -51.56 29.39 -11.56
C ASN A 976 -52.90 28.72 -11.93
N GLY A 977 -53.97 29.02 -11.18
CA GLY A 977 -55.30 28.44 -11.39
C GLY A 977 -55.41 26.92 -11.15
N GLY A 978 -54.42 26.30 -10.49
CA GLY A 978 -54.34 24.86 -10.25
C GLY A 978 -53.46 24.10 -11.26
N ALA A 979 -52.81 24.79 -12.21
CA ALA A 979 -51.83 24.21 -13.12
C ALA A 979 -50.49 23.86 -12.42
N TRP A 980 -50.15 24.57 -11.33
CA TRP A 980 -48.94 24.39 -10.52
C TRP A 980 -47.62 24.50 -11.31
N ASP A 981 -47.59 25.22 -12.43
CA ASP A 981 -46.50 25.22 -13.42
C ASP A 981 -45.58 26.45 -13.39
N GLN A 982 -45.82 27.42 -12.50
CA GLN A 982 -45.09 28.68 -12.42
C GLN A 982 -44.08 28.74 -11.26
N PRO A 983 -43.14 29.72 -11.27
CA PRO A 983 -42.19 29.96 -10.18
C PRO A 983 -42.86 30.32 -8.85
N GLY A 984 -42.22 29.99 -7.72
CA GLY A 984 -42.70 30.32 -6.37
C GLY A 984 -42.61 29.14 -5.40
N ILE A 985 -43.56 29.04 -4.47
CA ILE A 985 -43.68 27.88 -3.57
C ILE A 985 -44.71 26.94 -4.22
N THR A 986 -44.23 25.84 -4.78
CA THR A 986 -45.00 24.94 -5.66
C THR A 986 -45.15 23.54 -5.05
N SER A 987 -46.03 22.73 -5.64
CA SER A 987 -46.23 21.34 -5.25
C SER A 987 -46.37 20.46 -6.50
N THR A 988 -45.37 19.62 -6.77
CA THR A 988 -45.49 18.54 -7.75
C THR A 988 -46.56 17.52 -7.39
N ALA A 989 -46.85 17.31 -6.10
CA ALA A 989 -47.94 16.43 -5.67
C ALA A 989 -49.31 17.00 -6.10
N ALA A 990 -49.57 18.29 -5.84
CA ALA A 990 -50.78 18.97 -6.30
C ALA A 990 -50.87 19.01 -7.84
N ARG A 991 -49.75 19.29 -8.53
CA ARG A 991 -49.65 19.22 -10.00
C ARG A 991 -50.05 17.86 -10.56
N ASN A 992 -49.64 16.77 -9.89
CA ASN A 992 -49.86 15.40 -10.38
C ASN A 992 -51.15 14.75 -9.84
N ARG A 993 -51.78 15.30 -8.78
CA ARG A 993 -53.02 14.77 -8.19
C ARG A 993 -54.20 14.82 -9.17
N VAL A 994 -54.93 13.71 -9.28
CA VAL A 994 -56.20 13.59 -10.01
C VAL A 994 -57.22 12.86 -9.12
N PRO A 995 -58.45 13.35 -8.94
CA PRO A 995 -58.94 14.68 -9.33
C PRO A 995 -58.19 15.82 -8.60
N LYS A 996 -58.31 17.05 -9.08
CA LYS A 996 -57.57 18.25 -8.62
C LYS A 996 -58.09 18.79 -7.27
N ILE A 997 -57.92 18.01 -6.21
CA ILE A 997 -58.52 18.26 -4.88
C ILE A 997 -57.54 18.70 -3.79
N THR A 998 -56.27 18.90 -4.12
CA THR A 998 -55.20 19.23 -3.14
C THR A 998 -54.41 20.46 -3.56
N SER A 999 -54.01 21.25 -2.57
CA SER A 999 -53.27 22.50 -2.68
C SER A 999 -52.06 22.52 -1.74
N LEU A 1000 -51.30 23.62 -1.78
CA LEU A 1000 -50.61 24.11 -0.58
C LEU A 1000 -51.52 25.14 0.09
N GLY A 1001 -51.87 24.93 1.35
CA GLY A 1001 -52.51 25.93 2.21
C GLY A 1001 -51.47 26.71 3.02
N VAL A 1002 -51.83 27.88 3.57
CA VAL A 1002 -50.93 28.68 4.43
C VAL A 1002 -51.68 29.31 5.60
N LEU A 1003 -51.12 29.24 6.80
CA LEU A 1003 -51.67 29.83 8.02
C LEU A 1003 -50.62 30.66 8.77
N GLN A 1004 -51.08 31.69 9.48
CA GLN A 1004 -50.32 32.30 10.56
C GLN A 1004 -50.39 31.37 11.78
N GLY A 1005 -49.29 31.24 12.53
CA GLY A 1005 -49.19 30.34 13.68
C GLY A 1005 -50.20 30.68 14.78
N SER A 1006 -50.63 31.95 14.91
CA SER A 1006 -51.74 32.35 15.79
C SER A 1006 -53.03 31.58 15.50
N ASP A 1007 -53.33 31.37 14.22
CA ASP A 1007 -54.62 30.91 13.74
C ASP A 1007 -54.67 29.38 13.82
N TYR A 1008 -53.56 28.73 13.43
CA TYR A 1008 -53.36 27.30 13.65
C TYR A 1008 -53.36 26.92 15.14
N ILE A 1009 -52.70 27.71 16.02
CA ILE A 1009 -52.72 27.47 17.47
C ILE A 1009 -54.13 27.68 18.06
N ALA A 1010 -54.91 28.63 17.52
CA ALA A 1010 -56.28 28.88 17.96
C ALA A 1010 -57.27 27.77 17.55
N ALA A 1011 -57.04 27.11 16.40
CA ALA A 1011 -57.90 26.03 15.91
C ALA A 1011 -57.43 24.62 16.33
N ASN A 1012 -56.13 24.38 16.48
CA ASN A 1012 -55.54 23.04 16.67
C ASN A 1012 -54.72 22.90 17.97
N SER A 1013 -53.44 23.25 17.89
CA SER A 1013 -52.40 22.76 18.80
C SER A 1013 -51.15 23.62 18.75
N THR A 1014 -50.35 23.60 19.82
CA THR A 1014 -49.02 24.25 19.87
C THR A 1014 -47.93 23.47 19.11
N THR A 1015 -48.31 22.39 18.40
CA THR A 1015 -47.40 21.60 17.56
C THR A 1015 -47.99 21.34 16.17
N PHE A 1016 -47.14 21.49 15.15
CA PHE A 1016 -47.41 21.23 13.73
C PHE A 1016 -46.52 20.05 13.31
N ASP A 1017 -47.15 18.90 13.03
CA ASP A 1017 -46.48 17.59 12.80
C ASP A 1017 -45.37 17.26 13.81
N GLY A 1018 -45.66 17.48 15.09
CA GLY A 1018 -44.74 17.21 16.20
C GLY A 1018 -43.64 18.26 16.42
N ILE A 1019 -43.58 19.32 15.62
CA ILE A 1019 -42.68 20.46 15.83
C ILE A 1019 -43.44 21.58 16.54
N ALA A 1020 -42.86 22.15 17.61
CA ALA A 1020 -43.45 23.29 18.30
C ALA A 1020 -43.51 24.53 17.40
N VAL A 1021 -44.64 25.26 17.45
CA VAL A 1021 -44.90 26.46 16.66
C VAL A 1021 -45.23 27.66 17.54
N ASN A 1022 -44.83 28.85 17.08
CA ASN A 1022 -45.08 30.13 17.72
C ASN A 1022 -46.17 30.89 16.95
N ALA A 1023 -46.86 31.82 17.61
CA ALA A 1023 -47.89 32.64 16.96
C ALA A 1023 -47.35 33.49 15.77
N SER A 1024 -46.04 33.79 15.77
CA SER A 1024 -45.34 34.53 14.71
C SER A 1024 -44.97 33.70 13.49
N ASP A 1025 -44.98 32.37 13.57
CA ASP A 1025 -44.51 31.50 12.50
C ASP A 1025 -45.53 31.46 11.35
N VAL A 1026 -45.08 31.31 10.11
CA VAL A 1026 -45.95 31.03 8.96
C VAL A 1026 -45.84 29.55 8.61
N LEU A 1027 -46.98 28.86 8.54
CA LEU A 1027 -47.09 27.42 8.34
C LEU A 1027 -47.67 27.15 6.96
N VAL A 1028 -47.02 26.29 6.17
CA VAL A 1028 -47.50 25.84 4.86
C VAL A 1028 -47.66 24.33 4.88
N ARG A 1029 -48.81 23.84 4.41
CA ARG A 1029 -49.18 22.41 4.42
C ARG A 1029 -49.66 21.95 3.06
N TYR A 1030 -49.23 20.76 2.64
CA TYR A 1030 -49.91 20.04 1.57
C TYR A 1030 -51.20 19.40 2.10
N THR A 1031 -52.35 19.88 1.65
CA THR A 1031 -53.67 19.39 2.07
C THR A 1031 -54.75 19.59 0.99
N TYR A 1032 -56.02 19.33 1.32
CA TYR A 1032 -57.18 19.50 0.46
C TYR A 1032 -57.54 20.97 0.24
N TYR A 1033 -58.23 21.29 -0.87
CA TYR A 1033 -58.87 22.61 -1.00
C TYR A 1033 -59.95 22.76 0.09
N GLY A 1034 -59.83 23.77 0.93
CA GLY A 1034 -60.77 24.00 2.03
C GLY A 1034 -60.54 23.22 3.31
N ASP A 1035 -59.38 22.56 3.51
CA ASP A 1035 -58.91 22.24 4.87
C ASP A 1035 -58.32 23.54 5.45
N THR A 1036 -59.19 24.40 5.98
CA THR A 1036 -58.89 25.81 6.31
C THR A 1036 -58.10 25.96 7.61
N ASP A 1037 -58.13 24.97 8.51
CA ASP A 1037 -57.37 24.97 9.77
C ASP A 1037 -56.18 23.99 9.83
N PHE A 1038 -55.99 23.13 8.82
CA PHE A 1038 -54.98 22.07 8.78
C PHE A 1038 -55.28 20.81 9.62
N SER A 1039 -56.54 20.57 10.00
CA SER A 1039 -57.01 19.31 10.60
C SER A 1039 -56.69 18.07 9.74
N GLY A 1040 -56.55 18.25 8.42
CA GLY A 1040 -56.27 17.18 7.46
C GLY A 1040 -57.51 16.56 6.81
N SER A 1041 -58.69 17.16 6.99
CA SER A 1041 -59.94 16.81 6.30
C SER A 1041 -60.87 18.03 6.25
N VAL A 1042 -61.46 18.31 5.09
CA VAL A 1042 -62.52 19.32 4.98
C VAL A 1042 -63.74 18.87 5.80
N ASP A 1043 -64.22 19.65 6.76
CA ASP A 1043 -65.45 19.36 7.49
C ASP A 1043 -66.37 20.58 7.72
N PHE A 1044 -67.35 20.44 8.63
CA PHE A 1044 -68.33 21.48 8.91
C PHE A 1044 -67.73 22.78 9.48
N ASP A 1045 -66.60 22.69 10.20
CA ASP A 1045 -65.93 23.88 10.75
C ASP A 1045 -65.25 24.67 9.61
N ASP A 1046 -64.77 24.00 8.56
CA ASP A 1046 -64.28 24.66 7.34
C ASP A 1046 -65.40 25.35 6.56
N TYR A 1047 -66.52 24.66 6.33
CA TYR A 1047 -67.71 25.27 5.72
C TYR A 1047 -68.19 26.49 6.52
N SER A 1048 -68.13 26.42 7.86
CA SER A 1048 -68.44 27.54 8.74
C SER A 1048 -67.45 28.71 8.61
N ARG A 1049 -66.17 28.45 8.26
CA ARG A 1049 -65.15 29.48 8.04
C ARG A 1049 -65.27 30.16 6.67
N ILE A 1050 -65.54 29.42 5.59
CA ILE A 1050 -65.80 30.02 4.27
C ILE A 1050 -67.11 30.83 4.25
N ASP A 1051 -68.17 30.32 4.90
CA ASP A 1051 -69.41 31.09 5.13
C ASP A 1051 -69.10 32.40 5.89
N ALA A 1052 -68.31 32.32 6.97
CA ALA A 1052 -67.92 33.51 7.74
C ALA A 1052 -67.01 34.46 6.93
N GLY A 1053 -66.12 33.94 6.09
CA GLY A 1053 -65.24 34.73 5.23
C GLY A 1053 -66.01 35.51 4.18
N PHE A 1054 -66.88 34.84 3.43
CA PHE A 1054 -67.79 35.42 2.44
C PHE A 1054 -68.66 36.52 3.06
N ASN A 1055 -69.39 36.19 4.13
CA ASN A 1055 -70.34 37.11 4.77
C ASN A 1055 -69.68 38.31 5.49
N ASN A 1056 -68.36 38.28 5.71
CA ASN A 1056 -67.61 39.37 6.35
C ASN A 1056 -66.53 39.99 5.43
N ASN A 1057 -66.52 39.67 4.13
CA ASN A 1057 -65.53 40.11 3.14
C ASN A 1057 -64.07 39.94 3.60
N ARG A 1058 -63.75 38.77 4.18
CA ARG A 1058 -62.38 38.40 4.59
C ARG A 1058 -61.65 37.67 3.44
N THR A 1059 -60.35 37.48 3.62
CA THR A 1059 -59.43 36.92 2.62
C THR A 1059 -58.41 35.99 3.30
N GLY A 1060 -57.60 35.29 2.51
CA GLY A 1060 -56.61 34.31 2.98
C GLY A 1060 -57.23 32.98 3.43
N TRP A 1061 -56.39 31.94 3.42
CA TRP A 1061 -56.79 30.53 3.50
C TRP A 1061 -57.70 30.19 4.71
N PHE A 1062 -57.40 30.72 5.90
CA PHE A 1062 -58.19 30.49 7.13
C PHE A 1062 -59.64 30.99 7.04
N ASN A 1063 -59.92 31.94 6.14
CA ASN A 1063 -61.26 32.47 5.90
C ASN A 1063 -61.93 31.87 4.66
N GLY A 1064 -61.33 30.85 4.02
CA GLY A 1064 -61.92 30.15 2.87
C GLY A 1064 -61.54 30.69 1.49
N ASP A 1065 -60.58 31.61 1.37
CA ASP A 1065 -59.94 32.03 0.12
C ASP A 1065 -58.86 30.98 -0.23
N VAL A 1066 -59.32 29.85 -0.78
CA VAL A 1066 -58.55 28.60 -1.01
C VAL A 1066 -57.94 28.55 -2.41
N ASP A 1067 -58.47 29.38 -3.31
CA ASP A 1067 -57.93 29.65 -4.63
C ASP A 1067 -56.79 30.71 -4.59
N TYR A 1068 -56.77 31.56 -3.56
CA TYR A 1068 -55.91 32.73 -3.38
C TYR A 1068 -56.20 33.93 -4.31
N ASN A 1069 -57.34 34.03 -5.01
CA ASN A 1069 -57.63 35.22 -5.82
C ASN A 1069 -57.66 36.51 -4.97
N GLY A 1070 -57.99 36.42 -3.67
CA GLY A 1070 -58.07 37.56 -2.74
C GLY A 1070 -59.50 38.00 -2.42
N ILE A 1071 -60.50 37.20 -2.77
CA ILE A 1071 -61.92 37.36 -2.48
C ILE A 1071 -62.48 35.94 -2.28
N VAL A 1072 -63.17 35.68 -1.17
CA VAL A 1072 -63.95 34.45 -1.02
C VAL A 1072 -65.16 34.53 -1.94
N ASP A 1073 -65.25 33.68 -2.95
CA ASP A 1073 -66.44 33.61 -3.83
C ASP A 1073 -66.81 32.19 -4.29
N PHE A 1074 -67.70 32.08 -5.29
CA PHE A 1074 -68.24 30.81 -5.78
C PHE A 1074 -67.17 29.84 -6.32
N ASP A 1075 -66.03 30.33 -6.81
CA ASP A 1075 -64.95 29.47 -7.26
C ASP A 1075 -64.23 28.79 -6.07
N ASP A 1076 -64.18 29.42 -4.89
CA ASP A 1076 -63.73 28.79 -3.64
C ASP A 1076 -64.72 27.71 -3.16
N TYR A 1077 -66.03 28.02 -3.13
CA TYR A 1077 -67.08 27.04 -2.81
C TYR A 1077 -67.01 25.81 -3.74
N SER A 1078 -66.76 26.04 -5.04
CA SER A 1078 -66.59 24.98 -6.02
C SER A 1078 -65.37 24.08 -5.75
N LEU A 1079 -64.30 24.62 -5.15
CA LEU A 1079 -63.08 23.87 -4.81
C LEU A 1079 -63.21 23.10 -3.49
N ILE A 1080 -63.80 23.69 -2.45
CA ILE A 1080 -64.07 22.99 -1.17
C ILE A 1080 -65.11 21.87 -1.37
N ASP A 1081 -66.18 22.11 -2.14
CA ASP A 1081 -67.15 21.06 -2.50
C ASP A 1081 -66.47 19.92 -3.27
N LEU A 1082 -65.63 20.23 -4.26
CA LEU A 1082 -64.92 19.21 -5.02
C LEU A 1082 -63.99 18.37 -4.12
N ALA A 1083 -63.34 19.00 -3.15
CA ALA A 1083 -62.49 18.31 -2.18
C ALA A 1083 -63.31 17.45 -1.20
N PHE A 1084 -64.32 18.01 -0.54
CA PHE A 1084 -65.19 17.31 0.41
C PHE A 1084 -65.82 16.05 -0.20
N ASN A 1085 -66.40 16.18 -1.41
CA ASN A 1085 -67.02 15.06 -2.12
C ASN A 1085 -66.03 13.93 -2.47
N ASN A 1086 -64.73 14.22 -2.64
CA ASN A 1086 -63.74 13.26 -3.12
C ASN A 1086 -62.76 12.76 -2.03
N GLN A 1087 -62.59 13.46 -0.91
CA GLN A 1087 -61.67 13.05 0.16
C GLN A 1087 -62.25 11.91 1.01
N SER A 1088 -63.55 11.99 1.36
CA SER A 1088 -64.13 11.20 2.45
C SER A 1088 -64.77 9.91 1.95
N GLY A 1089 -65.16 9.87 0.67
CA GLY A 1089 -65.97 8.79 0.09
C GLY A 1089 -67.36 8.63 0.75
N THR A 1090 -67.73 9.48 1.69
CA THR A 1090 -68.93 9.38 2.53
C THR A 1090 -70.21 9.47 1.70
N ILE A 1091 -70.29 10.41 0.75
CA ILE A 1091 -71.46 10.52 -0.13
C ILE A 1091 -71.58 9.29 -1.06
N ALA A 1092 -70.48 8.76 -1.58
CA ALA A 1092 -70.49 7.53 -2.37
C ALA A 1092 -70.86 6.28 -1.52
N ARG A 1093 -70.37 6.20 -0.28
CA ARG A 1093 -70.69 5.12 0.66
C ARG A 1093 -72.14 5.19 1.16
N ALA A 1094 -72.63 6.39 1.45
CA ALA A 1094 -74.03 6.66 1.76
C ALA A 1094 -74.93 6.28 0.58
N ALA A 1095 -74.60 6.71 -0.64
CA ALA A 1095 -75.33 6.34 -1.85
C ALA A 1095 -75.39 4.81 -2.02
N ALA A 1096 -74.26 4.11 -1.93
CA ALA A 1096 -74.21 2.64 -2.06
C ALA A 1096 -75.00 1.88 -0.96
N TYR A 1097 -75.09 2.45 0.24
CA TYR A 1097 -75.92 1.91 1.33
C TYR A 1097 -77.42 2.17 1.09
N LEU A 1098 -77.77 3.37 0.60
CA LEU A 1098 -79.15 3.83 0.39
C LEU A 1098 -79.79 3.31 -0.91
N ASP A 1099 -79.01 3.11 -1.96
CA ASP A 1099 -79.45 2.49 -3.23
C ASP A 1099 -79.48 0.95 -3.17
N GLY A 1100 -78.84 0.38 -2.14
CA GLY A 1100 -78.79 -1.05 -1.87
C GLY A 1100 -77.75 -1.82 -2.69
N SER A 1101 -76.81 -1.15 -3.36
CA SER A 1101 -75.70 -1.79 -4.07
C SER A 1101 -74.63 -2.38 -3.13
N ASP A 1102 -74.42 -1.78 -1.96
CA ASP A 1102 -73.77 -2.39 -0.80
C ASP A 1102 -74.44 -1.96 0.53
N PRO A 1103 -75.45 -2.70 1.00
CA PRO A 1103 -76.18 -2.41 2.23
C PRO A 1103 -75.42 -2.85 3.50
N SER A 1104 -74.12 -3.16 3.42
CA SER A 1104 -73.34 -3.53 4.61
C SER A 1104 -72.96 -2.31 5.47
N MET A 1105 -72.87 -2.52 6.78
CA MET A 1105 -72.38 -1.48 7.70
C MET A 1105 -70.85 -1.30 7.66
N GLN A 1106 -70.10 -2.09 6.88
CA GLN A 1106 -68.65 -1.92 6.78
C GLN A 1106 -68.33 -0.57 6.13
N GLY A 1107 -67.70 0.33 6.91
CA GLY A 1107 -67.39 1.69 6.47
C GLY A 1107 -68.46 2.72 6.83
N MET A 1108 -69.64 2.33 7.33
CA MET A 1108 -70.67 3.25 7.87
C MET A 1108 -70.29 3.74 9.29
N ASN A 1109 -69.01 4.05 9.50
CA ASN A 1109 -68.40 4.18 10.83
C ASN A 1109 -68.20 5.64 11.28
N THR A 1110 -68.30 6.62 10.39
CA THR A 1110 -68.20 8.05 10.76
C THR A 1110 -69.54 8.54 11.33
N PRO A 1111 -69.57 9.58 12.19
CA PRO A 1111 -70.83 10.07 12.76
C PRO A 1111 -71.86 10.55 11.71
N GLU A 1112 -71.40 10.95 10.53
CA GLU A 1112 -72.20 11.44 9.40
C GLU A 1112 -72.87 10.26 8.70
N LEU A 1113 -72.10 9.20 8.43
CA LEU A 1113 -72.63 7.95 7.90
C LEU A 1113 -73.57 7.26 8.89
N GLN A 1114 -73.30 7.34 10.19
CA GLN A 1114 -74.23 6.85 11.21
C GLN A 1114 -75.54 7.65 11.26
N LYS A 1115 -75.50 8.98 11.07
CA LYS A 1115 -76.72 9.78 10.88
C LYS A 1115 -77.49 9.36 9.62
N VAL A 1116 -76.81 9.03 8.52
CA VAL A 1116 -77.44 8.48 7.30
C VAL A 1116 -78.10 7.13 7.57
N VAL A 1117 -77.44 6.20 8.27
CA VAL A 1117 -78.04 4.93 8.69
C VAL A 1117 -79.27 5.17 9.57
N MET A 1118 -79.16 6.00 10.61
CA MET A 1118 -80.27 6.30 11.53
C MET A 1118 -81.47 6.92 10.80
N HIS A 1119 -81.26 7.85 9.87
CA HIS A 1119 -82.34 8.42 9.08
C HIS A 1119 -82.93 7.43 8.06
N PHE A 1120 -82.12 6.51 7.50
CA PHE A 1120 -82.66 5.44 6.66
C PHE A 1120 -83.49 4.44 7.46
N ASP A 1121 -83.05 4.06 8.65
CA ASP A 1121 -83.82 3.18 9.55
C ASP A 1121 -85.11 3.86 10.05
N GLN A 1122 -85.08 5.19 10.24
CA GLN A 1122 -86.22 5.99 10.71
C GLN A 1122 -87.25 6.35 9.62
N PHE A 1123 -86.81 6.60 8.40
CA PHE A 1123 -87.64 7.16 7.30
C PHE A 1123 -87.66 6.29 6.03
N GLY A 1124 -86.85 5.23 5.97
CA GLY A 1124 -86.86 4.21 4.93
C GLY A 1124 -86.52 4.72 3.52
N GLY A 1125 -87.07 4.02 2.53
CA GLY A 1125 -86.86 4.31 1.11
C GLY A 1125 -87.27 5.73 0.66
N GLY A 1126 -88.10 6.44 1.42
CA GLY A 1126 -88.42 7.85 1.16
C GLY A 1126 -87.25 8.79 1.42
N TYR A 1127 -86.48 8.55 2.49
CA TYR A 1127 -85.24 9.26 2.77
C TYR A 1127 -84.14 8.87 1.78
N ALA A 1128 -83.96 7.57 1.48
CA ALA A 1128 -83.01 7.14 0.46
C ALA A 1128 -83.30 7.78 -0.91
N ALA A 1129 -84.55 7.74 -1.38
CA ALA A 1129 -84.92 8.40 -2.63
C ALA A 1129 -84.69 9.91 -2.59
N SER A 1130 -84.98 10.59 -1.48
CA SER A 1130 -84.76 12.04 -1.36
C SER A 1130 -83.27 12.39 -1.34
N PHE A 1131 -82.44 11.58 -0.67
CA PHE A 1131 -80.99 11.74 -0.60
C PHE A 1131 -80.34 11.45 -1.97
N LEU A 1132 -80.68 10.34 -2.62
CA LEU A 1132 -80.13 9.94 -3.92
C LEU A 1132 -80.51 10.92 -5.05
N ASN A 1133 -81.69 11.54 -5.00
CA ASN A 1133 -82.07 12.61 -5.94
C ASN A 1133 -81.45 13.99 -5.59
N ALA A 1134 -80.88 14.15 -4.38
CA ALA A 1134 -80.20 15.37 -3.95
C ALA A 1134 -78.68 15.31 -4.20
N VAL A 1135 -78.09 14.10 -4.28
CA VAL A 1135 -76.75 13.89 -4.82
C VAL A 1135 -76.78 14.14 -6.34
N PRO A 1136 -75.98 15.08 -6.88
CA PRO A 1136 -75.90 15.26 -8.33
C PRO A 1136 -75.38 13.98 -9.00
N GLU A 1137 -76.08 13.47 -10.02
CA GLU A 1137 -75.55 12.34 -10.79
C GLU A 1137 -74.17 12.70 -11.38
N PRO A 1138 -73.14 11.86 -11.22
CA PRO A 1138 -71.83 12.14 -11.79
C PRO A 1138 -71.96 12.18 -13.32
N THR A 1139 -71.57 13.31 -13.91
CA THR A 1139 -71.68 13.62 -15.35
C THR A 1139 -70.78 12.72 -16.19
N SER A 1140 -71.22 11.47 -16.34
CA SER A 1140 -70.42 10.33 -16.77
C SER A 1140 -70.55 10.11 -18.27
N THR A 1141 -69.71 10.83 -19.02
CA THR A 1141 -69.41 10.57 -20.44
C THR A 1141 -68.80 9.19 -20.73
N LEU A 1142 -68.84 8.26 -19.76
CA LEU A 1142 -68.28 6.92 -19.80
C LEU A 1142 -69.30 5.79 -19.51
N ALA A 1143 -70.59 6.10 -19.31
CA ALA A 1143 -71.64 5.09 -19.08
C ALA A 1143 -72.33 4.57 -20.38
N ALA A 1144 -72.06 5.19 -21.52
CA ALA A 1144 -72.79 4.97 -22.79
C ALA A 1144 -72.54 3.61 -23.49
N LEU A 1145 -71.77 2.69 -22.89
CA LEU A 1145 -71.39 1.41 -23.51
C LEU A 1145 -71.75 0.15 -22.68
N ALA A 1146 -72.65 0.27 -21.69
CA ALA A 1146 -73.14 -0.88 -20.91
C ALA A 1146 -74.64 -1.23 -21.15
N LEU A 1147 -75.43 -0.31 -21.72
CA LEU A 1147 -76.90 -0.40 -21.73
C LEU A 1147 -77.50 -1.16 -22.93
N THR A 1148 -76.98 -2.34 -23.27
CA THR A 1148 -77.52 -3.17 -24.37
C THR A 1148 -77.77 -4.65 -24.04
N THR A 1149 -77.38 -5.16 -22.87
CA THR A 1149 -77.32 -6.63 -22.62
C THR A 1149 -78.29 -7.19 -21.58
N MET A 1150 -78.96 -6.40 -20.74
CA MET A 1150 -79.72 -6.93 -19.58
C MET A 1150 -81.25 -6.72 -19.54
N ILE A 1151 -81.90 -6.25 -20.61
CA ILE A 1151 -83.39 -6.37 -20.70
C ILE A 1151 -83.79 -7.78 -21.15
N ARG A 1152 -83.48 -8.83 -20.36
CA ARG A 1152 -83.98 -10.21 -20.66
C ARG A 1152 -83.90 -11.27 -19.54
N ARG A 1153 -84.65 -11.14 -18.42
CA ARG A 1153 -85.48 -12.23 -17.82
C ARG A 1153 -86.21 -11.85 -16.53
N ARG A 1154 -87.51 -12.26 -16.45
CA ARG A 1154 -88.32 -12.68 -15.26
C ARG A 1154 -88.23 -11.83 -13.98
N ARG A 1155 -89.29 -11.24 -13.40
CA ARG A 1155 -90.76 -11.42 -13.44
C ARG A 1155 -91.28 -12.82 -13.04
N ARG A 1156 -92.14 -12.86 -12.00
CA ARG A 1156 -92.79 -14.02 -11.30
C ARG A 1156 -91.83 -14.84 -10.41
N THR A 1157 -92.17 -15.26 -9.19
CA THR A 1157 -93.40 -15.19 -8.33
C THR A 1157 -92.99 -14.99 -6.86
N ARG A 1158 -93.87 -14.63 -5.91
CA ARG A 1158 -95.34 -14.48 -5.93
C ARG A 1158 -95.76 -13.03 -5.73
#